data_AF-A0A9W4TSX4-F1
#
_entry.id   AF-A0A9W4TSX4-F1
#
_cell.length_a   1.000
_cell.length_b   1.000
_cell.length_c   1.000
_cell.angle_alpha   90.00
_cell.angle_beta   90.00
_cell.angle_gamma   90.00
#
_symmetry.space_group_name_H-M   'P 1'
#
loop_
_entity.id
_entity.type
_entity.pdbx_description
1 polymer ?
#
loop_
_entity_poly.entity_id
_entity_poly.type
_entity_poly.pdbx_seq_one_letter_code
_entity_poly.pdbx_strand_id
1 'polypeptide(L)'
;MENKNDDKLDELQQALDDNEYDIENYDRLIQYMQVYEEDEPWKWQTIDAIYEQKAQYFTLKLHELTSWILVKQKVDEGELLLFYGDAALNYYNIDMFKSYLNLLLENAMGETDHDFYLSEISEFMKIAVYDFENSNILWNLLIDHIKQHDSDNIAKLKGIYIKRLTYPHKELDESFNEYSSFISAHDPSNYEIELQNANKIYQSTKKLQPHYEKYESQIKENNQPHVWINYMSSVFKYSKTKNINEILPIFERAIANDETWTEEWETVWISIIYIIFSQDEIDTTNLQRILSKYLRTFPNSPCAYAENIRNSNLKQYKKICNRIDKIKFKDSVDYQKWKLVVLAMIQFENINKTEETIDKLITNLKAHANYALENNDLMHSVEKLIISLFTELGFQELAIELLKKMFDKFKEQVDVWLFGINYYKNDSDVNEIRELFNRALSNASMLDKPDKLTEEYLLFEQLNGDINSYRKATVKCNEAMIKAIKSKNENVIVEEVIKPKPQKKRKHEEEITRSREDYTIEVKNLPNTINEIEVKTFLEDCGTINNVSLIEKKDCKKAIIEFSNQQSVFAALIKNHKKIQGNEIEVTKLQENILFINNYPNDFNEDDLKSEFSKFGPIIDIRFPRQRQQQNKKRFCYLQFEFSNDAQKAILEYNGKEYIDKQSNRKYKWDVKISRPKERREREPPKEKDSKPKPHVKLTSMVPNNIKRRKQLNI
;
A
#
# COMPACT_ATOMS: atom_id res chain seq x y z
N MET A 1 -15.61 -39.47 32.69
CA MET A 1 -15.05 -38.18 32.20
C MET A 1 -14.55 -38.35 30.78
N GLU A 2 -14.02 -39.53 30.42
CA GLU A 2 -13.72 -39.97 29.04
C GLU A 2 -14.82 -39.62 28.02
N ASN A 3 -16.09 -40.06 28.18
CA ASN A 3 -17.16 -39.75 27.21
C ASN A 3 -17.42 -38.25 26.95
N LYS A 4 -17.10 -37.34 27.90
CA LYS A 4 -17.30 -35.89 27.67
C LYS A 4 -16.11 -35.25 26.95
N ASN A 5 -14.94 -35.89 27.03
CA ASN A 5 -13.74 -35.41 26.38
C ASN A 5 -13.74 -35.79 24.89
N ASP A 6 -14.28 -36.96 24.54
CA ASP A 6 -14.46 -37.40 23.15
C ASP A 6 -15.53 -36.54 22.44
N ASP A 7 -16.69 -36.31 23.06
CA ASP A 7 -17.76 -35.47 22.48
C ASP A 7 -17.28 -34.06 22.08
N LYS A 8 -16.40 -33.46 22.90
CA LYS A 8 -15.87 -32.11 22.64
C LYS A 8 -14.75 -32.12 21.58
N LEU A 9 -13.96 -33.18 21.50
CA LEU A 9 -12.96 -33.36 20.45
C LEU A 9 -13.65 -33.47 19.09
N ASP A 10 -14.69 -34.29 19.02
CA ASP A 10 -15.52 -34.47 17.81
C ASP A 10 -16.19 -33.15 17.39
N GLU A 11 -16.71 -32.36 18.33
CA GLU A 11 -17.27 -31.04 18.05
C GLU A 11 -16.24 -30.09 17.42
N LEU A 12 -15.02 -30.04 17.97
CA LEU A 12 -13.95 -29.18 17.46
C LEU A 12 -13.43 -29.66 16.09
N GLN A 13 -13.35 -30.97 15.87
CA GLN A 13 -12.97 -31.54 14.57
C GLN A 13 -14.04 -31.26 13.51
N GLN A 14 -15.32 -31.41 13.85
CA GLN A 14 -16.43 -31.10 12.95
C GLN A 14 -16.43 -29.61 12.56
N ALA A 15 -16.16 -28.71 13.51
CA ALA A 15 -16.04 -27.27 13.22
C ALA A 15 -14.92 -26.98 12.21
N LEU A 16 -13.83 -27.75 12.26
CA LEU A 16 -12.73 -27.64 11.32
C LEU A 16 -13.09 -28.20 9.93
N ASP A 17 -13.77 -29.34 9.89
CA ASP A 17 -14.23 -29.96 8.64
C ASP A 17 -15.27 -29.09 7.92
N ASP A 18 -16.09 -28.36 8.67
CA ASP A 18 -17.06 -27.41 8.13
C ASP A 18 -16.37 -26.21 7.44
N ASN A 19 -15.23 -25.74 7.97
CA ASN A 19 -14.45 -24.65 7.39
C ASN A 19 -12.95 -24.73 7.71
N GLU A 20 -12.16 -25.32 6.80
CA GLU A 20 -10.70 -25.42 6.93
C GLU A 20 -9.96 -24.07 6.86
N TYR A 21 -10.67 -22.96 6.57
CA TYR A 21 -10.08 -21.63 6.46
C TYR A 21 -10.37 -20.75 7.69
N ASP A 22 -10.88 -21.33 8.78
CA ASP A 22 -11.00 -20.64 10.06
C ASP A 22 -9.81 -20.98 10.97
N ILE A 23 -8.92 -20.01 11.17
CA ILE A 23 -7.71 -20.20 11.99
C ILE A 23 -8.05 -20.47 13.46
N GLU A 24 -9.16 -19.93 13.98
CA GLU A 24 -9.53 -20.08 15.39
C GLU A 24 -9.90 -21.53 15.72
N ASN A 25 -10.42 -22.29 14.75
CA ASN A 25 -10.77 -23.69 14.94
C ASN A 25 -9.51 -24.53 15.20
N TYR A 26 -8.43 -24.29 14.45
CA TYR A 26 -7.14 -24.93 14.71
C TYR A 26 -6.59 -24.56 16.09
N ASP A 27 -6.61 -23.28 16.46
CA ASP A 27 -6.08 -22.81 17.75
C ASP A 27 -6.81 -23.45 18.93
N ARG A 28 -8.14 -23.53 18.87
CA ARG A 28 -8.97 -24.17 19.90
C ARG A 28 -8.68 -25.67 20.00
N LEU A 29 -8.53 -26.35 18.87
CA LEU A 29 -8.25 -27.78 18.81
C LEU A 29 -6.86 -28.10 19.38
N ILE A 30 -5.83 -27.35 19.00
CA ILE A 30 -4.47 -27.50 19.54
C ILE A 30 -4.46 -27.23 21.05
N GLN A 31 -5.07 -26.14 21.52
CA GLN A 31 -5.13 -25.82 22.94
C GLN A 31 -5.85 -26.91 23.73
N TYR A 32 -6.95 -27.45 23.20
CA TYR A 32 -7.69 -28.55 23.81
C TYR A 32 -6.81 -29.80 23.95
N MET A 33 -6.13 -30.19 22.87
CA MET A 33 -5.25 -31.35 22.86
C MET A 33 -4.04 -31.18 23.78
N GLN A 34 -3.44 -29.99 23.87
CA GLN A 34 -2.29 -29.74 24.75
C GLN A 34 -2.62 -29.94 26.23
N VAL A 35 -3.84 -29.56 26.66
CA VAL A 35 -4.31 -29.68 28.06
C VAL A 35 -4.85 -31.08 28.38
N TYR A 36 -4.99 -31.96 27.38
CA TYR A 36 -5.44 -33.34 27.58
C TYR A 36 -4.51 -34.07 28.56
N GLU A 37 -5.07 -34.67 29.62
CA GLU A 37 -4.32 -35.13 30.81
C GLU A 37 -3.33 -36.28 30.52
N GLU A 38 -3.61 -37.10 29.51
CA GLU A 38 -2.80 -38.28 29.16
C GLU A 38 -1.65 -37.92 28.21
N ASP A 39 -0.42 -38.34 28.55
CA ASP A 39 0.79 -38.17 27.72
C ASP A 39 1.01 -39.40 26.84
N GLU A 40 0.07 -39.65 25.94
CA GLU A 40 0.05 -40.84 25.08
C GLU A 40 0.56 -40.52 23.66
N PRO A 41 1.18 -41.48 22.94
CA PRO A 41 1.71 -41.26 21.59
C PRO A 41 0.67 -40.73 20.58
N TRP A 42 -0.57 -41.22 20.67
CA TRP A 42 -1.65 -40.81 19.75
C TRP A 42 -1.99 -39.32 19.89
N LYS A 43 -1.89 -38.74 21.09
CA LYS A 43 -2.13 -37.30 21.33
C LYS A 43 -1.16 -36.46 20.53
N TRP A 44 0.13 -36.80 20.57
CA TRP A 44 1.17 -36.09 19.83
C TRP A 44 1.01 -36.24 18.32
N GLN A 45 0.66 -37.45 17.86
CA GLN A 45 0.32 -37.70 16.46
C GLN A 45 -0.88 -36.87 16.00
N THR A 46 -1.90 -36.69 16.85
CA THR A 46 -3.04 -35.82 16.55
C THR A 46 -2.63 -34.35 16.47
N ILE A 47 -1.87 -33.84 17.44
CA ILE A 47 -1.39 -32.45 17.43
C ILE A 47 -0.53 -32.19 16.18
N ASP A 48 0.32 -33.14 15.82
CA ASP A 48 1.15 -33.10 14.63
C ASP A 48 0.32 -32.98 13.35
N ALA A 49 -0.68 -33.86 13.18
CA ALA A 49 -1.60 -33.82 12.04
C ALA A 49 -2.38 -32.48 11.96
N ILE A 50 -2.76 -31.90 13.11
CA ILE A 50 -3.44 -30.61 13.16
C ILE A 50 -2.51 -29.48 12.67
N TYR A 51 -1.25 -29.47 13.12
CA TYR A 51 -0.27 -28.49 12.62
C TYR A 51 0.03 -28.69 11.13
N GLU A 52 0.16 -29.93 10.64
CA GLU A 52 0.33 -30.22 9.22
C GLU A 52 -0.83 -29.66 8.39
N GLN A 53 -2.07 -29.88 8.83
CA GLN A 53 -3.25 -29.35 8.17
C GLN A 53 -3.29 -27.81 8.25
N LYS A 54 -2.98 -27.22 9.41
CA LYS A 54 -2.94 -25.76 9.59
C LYS A 54 -1.93 -25.11 8.65
N ALA A 55 -0.73 -25.69 8.53
CA ALA A 55 0.36 -25.19 7.70
C ALA A 55 0.03 -25.15 6.21
N GLN A 56 -0.95 -25.94 5.74
CA GLN A 56 -1.43 -25.88 4.36
C GLN A 56 -2.15 -24.57 4.04
N TYR A 57 -2.80 -23.95 5.03
CA TYR A 57 -3.69 -22.80 4.83
C TYR A 57 -3.20 -21.51 5.49
N PHE A 58 -2.33 -21.65 6.50
CA PHE A 58 -1.81 -20.56 7.32
C PHE A 58 -0.31 -20.69 7.56
N THR A 59 0.37 -19.55 7.60
CA THR A 59 1.76 -19.49 8.04
C THR A 59 1.76 -19.59 9.56
N LEU A 60 2.54 -20.53 10.10
CA LEU A 60 2.67 -20.67 11.55
C LEU A 60 3.54 -19.54 12.12
N LYS A 61 3.11 -19.01 13.25
CA LYS A 61 3.90 -18.05 14.02
C LYS A 61 5.11 -18.75 14.64
N LEU A 62 6.11 -17.96 15.04
CA LEU A 62 7.36 -18.51 15.57
C LEU A 62 7.15 -19.45 16.78
N HIS A 63 6.28 -19.05 17.71
CA HIS A 63 5.98 -19.85 18.90
C HIS A 63 5.22 -21.15 18.57
N GLU A 64 4.39 -21.12 17.52
CA GLU A 64 3.67 -22.31 17.04
C GLU A 64 4.64 -23.28 16.36
N LEU A 65 5.55 -22.76 15.55
CA LEU A 65 6.61 -23.56 14.93
C LEU A 65 7.50 -24.22 15.99
N THR A 66 7.88 -23.49 17.03
CA THR A 66 8.65 -24.05 18.16
C THR A 66 7.86 -25.14 18.87
N SER A 67 6.55 -24.92 19.09
CA SER A 67 5.67 -25.91 19.69
C SER A 67 5.56 -27.16 18.81
N TRP A 68 5.45 -27.00 17.50
CA TRP A 68 5.37 -28.11 16.56
C TRP A 68 6.67 -28.91 16.47
N ILE A 69 7.84 -28.25 16.53
CA ILE A 69 9.15 -28.93 16.63
C ILE A 69 9.19 -29.84 17.87
N LEU A 70 8.71 -29.35 19.02
CA LEU A 70 8.64 -30.15 20.25
C LEU A 70 7.68 -31.34 20.09
N VAL A 71 6.57 -31.17 19.36
CA VAL A 71 5.64 -32.27 19.04
C VAL A 71 6.30 -33.29 18.13
N LYS A 72 7.00 -32.88 17.06
CA LYS A 72 7.72 -33.80 16.16
C LYS A 72 8.77 -34.63 16.90
N GLN A 73 9.49 -34.02 17.85
CA GLN A 73 10.42 -34.75 18.75
C GLN A 73 9.75 -35.83 19.60
N LYS A 74 8.45 -35.69 19.91
CA LYS A 74 7.67 -36.67 20.67
C LYS A 74 7.08 -37.78 19.80
N VAL A 75 6.86 -37.52 18.52
CA VAL A 75 6.27 -38.47 17.57
C VAL A 75 7.35 -39.41 17.02
N ASP A 76 8.36 -38.87 16.34
CA ASP A 76 9.46 -39.63 15.75
C ASP A 76 10.67 -38.73 15.47
N GLU A 77 11.83 -39.04 16.07
CA GLU A 77 13.10 -38.34 15.81
C GLU A 77 13.57 -38.52 14.36
N GLY A 78 13.21 -39.62 13.68
CA GLY A 78 13.55 -39.87 12.28
C GLY A 78 12.82 -38.96 11.30
N GLU A 79 11.57 -38.59 11.59
CA GLU A 79 10.79 -37.66 10.77
C GLU A 79 11.19 -36.20 10.99
N LEU A 80 11.89 -35.90 12.09
CA LEU A 80 12.31 -34.54 12.44
C LEU A 80 13.24 -33.93 11.38
N LEU A 81 14.07 -34.74 10.72
CA LEU A 81 14.96 -34.25 9.66
C LEU A 81 14.18 -33.79 8.43
N LEU A 82 13.23 -34.60 7.96
CA LEU A 82 12.35 -34.25 6.83
C LEU A 82 11.53 -33.00 7.16
N PHE A 83 11.03 -32.92 8.40
CA PHE A 83 10.33 -31.76 8.90
C PHE A 83 11.20 -30.49 8.83
N TYR A 84 12.44 -30.53 9.32
CA TYR A 84 13.33 -29.38 9.25
C TYR A 84 13.64 -28.96 7.80
N GLY A 85 13.80 -29.93 6.88
CA GLY A 85 14.02 -29.64 5.46
C GLY A 85 12.88 -28.82 4.86
N ASP A 86 11.63 -29.23 5.09
CA ASP A 86 10.45 -28.47 4.62
C ASP A 86 10.26 -27.15 5.39
N ALA A 87 10.44 -27.16 6.71
CA ALA A 87 10.30 -25.98 7.55
C ALA A 87 11.33 -24.91 7.17
N ALA A 88 12.57 -25.28 6.85
CA ALA A 88 13.62 -24.33 6.47
C ALA A 88 13.33 -23.56 5.17
N LEU A 89 12.51 -24.14 4.27
CA LEU A 89 12.07 -23.48 3.05
C LEU A 89 10.91 -22.50 3.26
N ASN A 90 10.15 -22.70 4.34
CA ASN A 90 8.91 -22.00 4.64
C ASN A 90 9.03 -20.99 5.77
N TYR A 91 9.95 -21.20 6.71
CA TYR A 91 10.16 -20.40 7.91
C TYR A 91 11.63 -20.08 8.05
N TYR A 92 11.95 -18.80 8.05
CA TYR A 92 13.31 -18.37 8.32
C TYR A 92 13.52 -18.22 9.83
N ASN A 93 14.36 -19.07 10.40
CA ASN A 93 14.80 -18.97 11.79
C ASN A 93 16.22 -19.52 11.91
N ILE A 94 17.14 -18.71 12.41
CA ILE A 94 18.55 -19.08 12.46
C ILE A 94 18.83 -20.24 13.42
N ASP A 95 18.13 -20.35 14.55
CA ASP A 95 18.35 -21.43 15.52
C ASP A 95 17.80 -22.76 15.00
N MET A 96 16.69 -22.73 14.25
CA MET A 96 16.20 -23.87 13.48
C MET A 96 17.21 -24.29 12.41
N PHE A 97 17.77 -23.32 11.68
CA PHE A 97 18.79 -23.58 10.66
C PHE A 97 20.05 -24.23 11.24
N LYS A 98 20.50 -23.80 12.43
CA LYS A 98 21.61 -24.46 13.16
C LYS A 98 21.23 -25.90 13.53
N SER A 99 20.04 -26.10 14.09
CA SER A 99 19.58 -27.42 14.51
C SER A 99 19.49 -28.39 13.33
N TYR A 100 18.95 -27.92 12.20
CA TYR A 100 18.88 -28.70 10.97
C TYR A 100 20.27 -29.05 10.43
N LEU A 101 21.17 -28.06 10.34
CA LEU A 101 22.53 -28.29 9.83
C LEU A 101 23.31 -29.27 10.72
N ASN A 102 23.20 -29.15 12.05
CA ASN A 102 23.83 -30.11 12.97
C ASN A 102 23.29 -31.52 12.76
N LEU A 103 21.98 -31.68 12.64
CA LEU A 103 21.36 -32.99 12.41
C LEU A 103 21.81 -33.59 11.07
N LEU A 104 21.91 -32.79 10.00
CA LEU A 104 22.45 -33.23 8.72
C LEU A 104 23.92 -33.66 8.82
N LEU A 105 24.74 -32.89 9.54
CA LEU A 105 26.16 -33.19 9.72
C LEU A 105 26.37 -34.46 10.55
N GLU A 106 25.61 -34.64 11.62
CA GLU A 106 25.65 -35.85 12.46
C GLU A 106 25.25 -37.09 11.66
N ASN A 107 24.16 -37.03 10.89
CA ASN A 107 23.73 -38.15 10.05
C ASN A 107 24.67 -38.43 8.89
N ALA A 108 25.31 -37.39 8.33
CA ALA A 108 26.37 -37.57 7.33
C ALA A 108 27.59 -38.33 7.90
N MET A 109 27.74 -38.51 9.21
CA MET A 109 28.80 -39.37 9.74
C MET A 109 28.48 -40.87 9.63
N GLY A 110 27.21 -41.24 9.42
CA GLY A 110 26.77 -42.62 9.27
C GLY A 110 27.24 -43.24 7.94
N GLU A 111 27.40 -44.57 7.91
CA GLU A 111 27.76 -45.30 6.68
C GLU A 111 26.60 -45.39 5.67
N THR A 112 25.36 -45.29 6.15
CA THR A 112 24.16 -45.28 5.32
C THR A 112 23.79 -43.87 4.87
N ASP A 113 23.52 -43.70 3.58
CA ASP A 113 23.00 -42.47 2.97
C ASP A 113 23.90 -41.21 3.11
N HIS A 114 25.21 -41.39 3.33
CA HIS A 114 26.21 -40.31 3.42
C HIS A 114 26.10 -39.28 2.27
N ASP A 115 26.08 -39.76 1.02
CA ASP A 115 26.02 -38.90 -0.17
C ASP A 115 24.72 -38.09 -0.24
N PHE A 116 23.61 -38.64 0.27
CA PHE A 116 22.34 -37.94 0.36
C PHE A 116 22.44 -36.76 1.34
N TYR A 117 22.96 -36.98 2.55
CA TYR A 117 23.11 -35.91 3.53
C TYR A 117 24.08 -34.81 3.07
N LEU A 118 25.17 -35.17 2.38
CA LEU A 118 26.07 -34.17 1.77
C LEU A 118 25.36 -33.35 0.68
N SER A 119 24.49 -33.98 -0.11
CA SER A 119 23.65 -33.29 -1.09
C SER A 119 22.68 -32.31 -0.42
N GLU A 120 22.01 -32.74 0.64
CA GLU A 120 21.07 -31.90 1.41
C GLU A 120 21.76 -30.71 2.07
N ILE A 121 22.95 -30.90 2.67
CA ILE A 121 23.77 -29.80 3.21
C ILE A 121 24.11 -28.80 2.10
N SER A 122 24.50 -29.31 0.92
CA SER A 122 24.84 -28.46 -0.21
C SER A 122 23.64 -27.64 -0.68
N GLU A 123 22.45 -28.24 -0.76
CA GLU A 123 21.21 -27.56 -1.17
C GLU A 123 20.78 -26.52 -0.13
N PHE A 124 20.76 -26.89 1.14
CA PHE A 124 20.45 -25.98 2.25
C PHE A 124 21.39 -24.76 2.26
N MET A 125 22.68 -24.99 2.08
CA MET A 125 23.68 -23.93 2.02
C MET A 125 23.57 -23.06 0.76
N LYS A 126 22.85 -23.45 -0.30
CA LYS A 126 22.59 -22.51 -1.42
C LYS A 126 21.66 -21.36 -1.02
N ILE A 127 20.87 -21.54 0.03
CA ILE A 127 19.88 -20.54 0.48
C ILE A 127 20.42 -19.78 1.69
N ALA A 128 20.91 -20.52 2.70
CA ALA A 128 21.25 -19.93 3.98
C ALA A 128 22.48 -19.00 3.97
N VAL A 129 23.34 -19.13 2.95
CA VAL A 129 24.60 -18.37 2.84
C VAL A 129 24.44 -16.91 2.45
N TYR A 130 23.28 -16.53 1.91
CA TYR A 130 23.01 -15.15 1.50
C TYR A 130 22.57 -14.24 2.64
N ASP A 131 22.34 -14.78 3.85
CA ASP A 131 22.00 -13.96 4.99
C ASP A 131 23.24 -13.23 5.54
N PHE A 132 23.30 -11.93 5.30
CA PHE A 132 24.42 -11.10 5.71
C PHE A 132 24.67 -11.11 7.22
N GLU A 133 23.62 -11.12 8.06
CA GLU A 133 23.78 -11.00 9.52
C GLU A 133 24.16 -12.34 10.15
N ASN A 134 23.58 -13.47 9.71
CA ASN A 134 23.73 -14.75 10.42
C ASN A 134 24.40 -15.88 9.65
N SER A 135 24.65 -15.77 8.34
CA SER A 135 25.23 -16.87 7.55
C SER A 135 26.59 -17.35 8.08
N ASN A 136 27.39 -16.46 8.70
CA ASN A 136 28.69 -16.84 9.26
C ASN A 136 28.57 -17.90 10.35
N ILE A 137 27.47 -17.91 11.11
CA ILE A 137 27.25 -18.92 12.15
C ILE A 137 27.15 -20.32 11.52
N LEU A 138 26.43 -20.45 10.41
CA LEU A 138 26.27 -21.71 9.69
C LEU A 138 27.57 -22.15 9.02
N TRP A 139 28.33 -21.20 8.48
CA TRP A 139 29.66 -21.48 7.94
C TRP A 139 30.61 -22.03 9.01
N ASN A 140 30.64 -21.42 10.20
CA ASN A 140 31.50 -21.86 11.29
C ASN A 140 31.13 -23.27 11.74
N LEU A 141 29.82 -23.58 11.88
CA LEU A 141 29.36 -24.93 12.21
C LEU A 141 29.86 -25.97 11.18
N LEU A 142 29.72 -25.68 9.89
CA LEU A 142 30.19 -26.57 8.83
C LEU A 142 31.71 -26.76 8.87
N ILE A 143 32.47 -25.68 9.02
CA ILE A 143 33.93 -25.70 9.05
C ILE A 143 34.43 -26.46 10.28
N ASP A 144 33.87 -26.19 11.46
CA ASP A 144 34.28 -26.82 12.71
C ASP A 144 33.99 -28.32 12.70
N HIS A 145 32.85 -28.74 12.14
CA HIS A 145 32.55 -30.15 11.94
C HIS A 145 33.57 -30.83 11.03
N ILE A 146 33.93 -30.22 9.89
CA ILE A 146 34.92 -30.79 8.97
C ILE A 146 36.31 -30.83 9.62
N LYS A 147 36.70 -29.83 10.40
CA LYS A 147 37.96 -29.86 11.17
C LYS A 147 38.00 -31.00 12.20
N GLN A 148 36.86 -31.36 12.78
CA GLN A 148 36.79 -32.42 13.78
C GLN A 148 36.84 -33.84 13.17
N HIS A 149 36.25 -34.03 11.99
CA HIS A 149 36.04 -35.37 11.41
C HIS A 149 36.82 -35.66 10.12
N ASP A 150 37.29 -34.64 9.41
CA ASP A 150 37.95 -34.73 8.10
C ASP A 150 39.14 -33.76 8.03
N SER A 151 39.90 -33.64 9.14
CA SER A 151 41.00 -32.67 9.32
C SER A 151 42.10 -32.80 8.26
N ASP A 152 42.28 -34.00 7.73
CA ASP A 152 43.34 -34.34 6.80
C ASP A 152 42.99 -33.92 5.36
N ASN A 153 41.72 -33.61 5.09
CA ASN A 153 41.24 -33.17 3.78
C ASN A 153 41.37 -31.64 3.60
N ILE A 154 42.63 -31.19 3.60
CA ILE A 154 43.01 -29.78 3.48
C ILE A 154 42.39 -29.14 2.22
N ALA A 155 42.29 -29.88 1.12
CA ALA A 155 41.72 -29.38 -0.13
C ALA A 155 40.23 -29.00 -0.01
N LYS A 156 39.43 -29.84 0.67
CA LYS A 156 38.02 -29.58 0.94
C LYS A 156 37.83 -28.37 1.86
N LEU A 157 38.61 -28.28 2.94
CA LEU A 157 38.60 -27.12 3.84
C LEU A 157 38.95 -25.82 3.12
N LYS A 158 40.01 -25.82 2.29
CA LYS A 158 40.36 -24.67 1.43
C LYS A 158 39.19 -24.24 0.56
N GLY A 159 38.53 -25.19 -0.11
CA GLY A 159 37.38 -24.91 -0.97
C GLY A 159 36.24 -24.24 -0.23
N ILE A 160 35.93 -24.68 1.00
CA ILE A 160 34.86 -24.13 1.82
C ILE A 160 35.19 -22.73 2.33
N TYR A 161 36.42 -22.49 2.80
CA TYR A 161 36.85 -21.14 3.19
C TYR A 161 36.75 -20.15 2.03
N ILE A 162 37.25 -20.54 0.85
CA ILE A 162 37.16 -19.70 -0.35
C ILE A 162 35.70 -19.46 -0.73
N LYS A 163 34.84 -20.48 -0.67
CA LYS A 163 33.40 -20.34 -0.94
C LYS A 163 32.73 -19.38 0.04
N ARG A 164 33.04 -19.43 1.34
CA ARG A 164 32.54 -18.45 2.34
C ARG A 164 32.89 -17.01 1.95
N LEU A 165 34.13 -16.77 1.49
CA LEU A 165 34.59 -15.44 1.07
C LEU A 165 33.88 -14.90 -0.19
N THR A 166 33.17 -15.71 -0.96
CA THR A 166 32.38 -15.22 -2.12
C THR A 166 31.07 -14.55 -1.72
N TYR A 167 30.60 -14.75 -0.48
CA TYR A 167 29.32 -14.22 -0.01
C TYR A 167 29.53 -13.05 0.95
N PRO A 168 28.83 -11.91 0.76
CA PRO A 168 28.82 -10.83 1.74
C PRO A 168 28.22 -11.32 3.06
N HIS A 169 29.00 -11.21 4.15
CA HIS A 169 28.55 -11.44 5.51
C HIS A 169 29.22 -10.45 6.46
N LYS A 170 28.64 -10.29 7.64
CA LYS A 170 29.06 -9.32 8.65
C LYS A 170 30.52 -9.47 9.09
N GLU A 171 30.99 -10.72 9.22
CA GLU A 171 32.32 -11.06 9.75
C GLU A 171 33.32 -11.47 8.63
N LEU A 172 33.23 -10.80 7.46
CA LEU A 172 34.06 -11.14 6.29
C LEU A 172 35.57 -10.96 6.55
N ASP A 173 35.93 -9.95 7.34
CA ASP A 173 37.33 -9.63 7.64
C ASP A 173 37.95 -10.71 8.54
N GLU A 174 37.21 -11.13 9.57
CA GLU A 174 37.55 -12.25 10.44
C GLU A 174 37.67 -13.55 9.63
N SER A 175 36.72 -13.80 8.73
CA SER A 175 36.72 -14.97 7.85
C SER A 175 37.95 -15.05 6.95
N PHE A 176 38.44 -13.91 6.46
CA PHE A 176 39.68 -13.82 5.66
C PHE A 176 40.92 -14.06 6.51
N ASN A 177 40.97 -13.49 7.71
CA ASN A 177 42.06 -13.67 8.66
C ASN A 177 42.18 -15.14 9.13
N GLU A 178 41.04 -15.80 9.34
CA GLU A 178 40.99 -17.23 9.68
C GLU A 178 41.56 -18.08 8.54
N TYR A 179 41.16 -17.80 7.29
CA TYR A 179 41.71 -18.50 6.13
C TYR A 179 43.23 -18.30 5.98
N SER A 180 43.72 -17.07 6.15
CA SER A 180 45.17 -16.78 6.12
C SER A 180 45.93 -17.58 7.17
N SER A 181 45.41 -17.63 8.40
CA SER A 181 46.00 -18.41 9.50
C SER A 181 45.99 -19.90 9.20
N PHE A 182 44.89 -20.42 8.64
CA PHE A 182 44.76 -21.81 8.22
C PHE A 182 45.80 -22.19 7.13
N ILE A 183 45.96 -21.38 6.08
CA ILE A 183 46.95 -21.68 5.03
C ILE A 183 48.39 -21.61 5.58
N SER A 184 48.69 -20.65 6.45
CA SER A 184 50.01 -20.58 7.10
C SER A 184 50.34 -21.86 7.89
N ALA A 185 49.35 -22.46 8.54
CA ALA A 185 49.52 -23.68 9.33
C ALA A 185 49.57 -24.95 8.48
N HIS A 186 48.78 -25.04 7.40
CA HIS A 186 48.54 -26.29 6.68
C HIS A 186 49.12 -26.35 5.25
N ASP A 187 49.42 -25.22 4.61
CA ASP A 187 50.09 -25.17 3.30
C ASP A 187 50.99 -23.92 3.16
N PRO A 188 52.08 -23.84 3.95
CA PRO A 188 53.00 -22.70 3.89
C PRO A 188 53.71 -22.58 2.53
N SER A 189 53.87 -23.68 1.79
CA SER A 189 54.51 -23.69 0.46
C SER A 189 53.77 -22.87 -0.58
N ASN A 190 52.44 -22.85 -0.53
CA ASN A 190 51.61 -22.11 -1.49
C ASN A 190 50.98 -20.85 -0.88
N TYR A 191 51.39 -20.45 0.34
CA TYR A 191 50.77 -19.37 1.11
C TYR A 191 50.54 -18.09 0.30
N GLU A 192 51.57 -17.60 -0.40
CA GLU A 192 51.46 -16.37 -1.19
C GLU A 192 50.45 -16.50 -2.34
N ILE A 193 50.46 -17.63 -3.04
CA ILE A 193 49.59 -17.86 -4.20
C ILE A 193 48.13 -17.97 -3.75
N GLU A 194 47.87 -18.75 -2.71
CA GLU A 194 46.54 -18.94 -2.15
C GLU A 194 45.97 -17.63 -1.61
N LEU A 195 46.77 -16.86 -0.86
CA LEU A 195 46.33 -15.59 -0.28
C LEU A 195 46.11 -14.51 -1.35
N GLN A 196 46.92 -14.49 -2.42
CA GLN A 196 46.69 -13.60 -3.56
C GLN A 196 45.35 -13.91 -4.25
N ASN A 197 45.02 -15.18 -4.43
CA ASN A 197 43.74 -15.59 -5.03
C ASN A 197 42.56 -15.26 -4.11
N ALA A 198 42.66 -15.59 -2.83
CA ALA A 198 41.63 -15.27 -1.84
C ALA A 198 41.42 -13.76 -1.70
N ASN A 199 42.48 -12.95 -1.70
CA ASN A 199 42.37 -11.49 -1.59
C ASN A 199 41.60 -10.89 -2.78
N LYS A 200 41.74 -11.42 -4.00
CA LYS A 200 40.94 -10.97 -5.15
C LYS A 200 39.45 -11.18 -4.91
N ILE A 201 39.08 -12.36 -4.41
CA ILE A 201 37.69 -12.72 -4.08
C ILE A 201 37.18 -11.81 -2.96
N TYR A 202 37.90 -11.78 -1.84
CA TYR A 202 37.58 -10.96 -0.67
C TYR A 202 37.37 -9.49 -1.02
N GLN A 203 38.28 -8.85 -1.77
CA GLN A 203 38.13 -7.45 -2.18
C GLN A 203 36.92 -7.24 -3.09
N SER A 204 36.57 -8.22 -3.92
CA SER A 204 35.38 -8.14 -4.77
C SER A 204 34.08 -8.22 -3.96
N THR A 205 34.04 -9.06 -2.94
CA THR A 205 32.91 -9.24 -2.02
C THR A 205 32.78 -8.05 -1.07
N LYS A 206 33.89 -7.57 -0.52
CA LYS A 206 33.96 -6.44 0.43
C LYS A 206 33.39 -5.15 -0.16
N LYS A 207 33.55 -4.93 -1.46
CA LYS A 207 32.93 -3.79 -2.17
C LYS A 207 31.39 -3.79 -2.11
N LEU A 208 30.77 -4.95 -1.86
CA LEU A 208 29.31 -5.08 -1.75
C LEU A 208 28.81 -4.79 -0.32
N GLN A 209 29.62 -5.01 0.72
CA GLN A 209 29.22 -4.86 2.13
C GLN A 209 28.55 -3.53 2.49
N PRO A 210 28.97 -2.36 1.95
CA PRO A 210 28.31 -1.09 2.28
C PRO A 210 26.81 -1.07 1.92
N HIS A 211 26.39 -1.86 0.92
CA HIS A 211 24.98 -1.98 0.54
C HIS A 211 24.16 -2.81 1.53
N TYR A 212 24.79 -3.55 2.43
CA TYR A 212 24.14 -4.31 3.49
C TYR A 212 24.20 -3.53 4.81
N GLU A 213 25.40 -3.16 5.25
CA GLU A 213 25.65 -2.49 6.54
C GLU A 213 24.82 -1.21 6.75
N LYS A 214 24.63 -0.44 5.67
CA LYS A 214 23.81 0.77 5.68
C LYS A 214 22.39 0.46 6.16
N TYR A 215 21.75 -0.57 5.62
CA TYR A 215 20.36 -0.91 5.95
C TYR A 215 20.27 -1.71 7.24
N GLU A 216 21.23 -2.57 7.55
CA GLU A 216 21.31 -3.24 8.86
C GLU A 216 21.37 -2.23 10.01
N SER A 217 22.07 -1.11 9.81
CA SER A 217 22.10 0.00 10.78
C SER A 217 20.73 0.69 10.87
N GLN A 218 20.08 0.98 9.74
CA GLN A 218 18.75 1.61 9.71
C GLN A 218 17.66 0.73 10.35
N ILE A 219 17.72 -0.60 10.16
CA ILE A 219 16.77 -1.54 10.78
C ILE A 219 16.87 -1.49 12.31
N LYS A 220 18.10 -1.40 12.84
CA LYS A 220 18.34 -1.28 14.29
C LYS A 220 17.83 0.03 14.87
N GLU A 221 17.91 1.12 14.11
CA GLU A 221 17.43 2.44 14.53
C GLU A 221 15.90 2.57 14.42
N ASN A 222 15.33 2.14 13.29
CA ASN A 222 13.90 2.27 12.99
C ASN A 222 13.45 1.18 12.01
N ASN A 223 12.94 0.08 12.54
CA ASN A 223 12.45 -1.05 11.77
C ASN A 223 11.12 -0.72 11.06
N GLN A 224 11.18 -0.41 9.77
CA GLN A 224 10.01 -0.02 8.95
C GLN A 224 10.01 -0.73 7.59
N PRO A 225 8.83 -0.99 6.99
CA PRO A 225 8.71 -1.69 5.71
C PRO A 225 9.60 -1.12 4.59
N HIS A 226 9.63 0.22 4.45
CA HIS A 226 10.38 0.89 3.39
C HIS A 226 11.90 0.68 3.49
N VAL A 227 12.43 0.43 4.70
CA VAL A 227 13.86 0.15 4.90
C VAL A 227 14.21 -1.20 4.27
N TRP A 228 13.40 -2.23 4.52
CA TRP A 228 13.57 -3.56 3.92
C TRP A 228 13.37 -3.56 2.40
N ILE A 229 12.39 -2.81 1.90
CA ILE A 229 12.16 -2.66 0.44
C ILE A 229 13.39 -2.03 -0.23
N ASN A 230 13.94 -0.98 0.36
CA ASN A 230 15.15 -0.32 -0.15
C ASN A 230 16.38 -1.21 -0.03
N TYR A 231 16.46 -2.02 1.03
CA TYR A 231 17.53 -2.99 1.22
C TYR A 231 17.54 -4.03 0.11
N MET A 232 16.41 -4.74 -0.11
CA MET A 232 16.28 -5.71 -1.20
C MET A 232 16.57 -5.07 -2.56
N SER A 233 15.98 -3.90 -2.84
CA SER A 233 16.16 -3.20 -4.12
C SER A 233 17.63 -2.80 -4.35
N SER A 234 18.33 -2.36 -3.30
CA SER A 234 19.73 -2.00 -3.38
C SER A 234 20.60 -3.22 -3.65
N VAL A 235 20.45 -4.28 -2.87
CA VAL A 235 21.24 -5.52 -3.06
C VAL A 235 20.99 -6.10 -4.45
N PHE A 236 19.73 -6.22 -4.87
CA PHE A 236 19.38 -6.73 -6.19
C PHE A 236 19.92 -5.87 -7.34
N LYS A 237 19.92 -4.53 -7.18
CA LYS A 237 20.45 -3.60 -8.18
C LYS A 237 21.95 -3.83 -8.44
N TYR A 238 22.73 -4.10 -7.40
CA TYR A 238 24.18 -4.30 -7.51
C TYR A 238 24.61 -5.77 -7.58
N SER A 239 23.67 -6.70 -7.48
CA SER A 239 23.90 -8.12 -7.78
C SER A 239 24.44 -8.28 -9.21
N LYS A 240 25.55 -9.03 -9.34
CA LYS A 240 26.14 -9.40 -10.63
C LYS A 240 25.31 -10.45 -11.36
N THR A 241 24.72 -11.37 -10.59
CA THR A 241 24.00 -12.55 -11.07
C THR A 241 22.52 -12.30 -11.26
N LYS A 242 21.97 -11.21 -10.70
CA LYS A 242 20.53 -10.92 -10.66
C LYS A 242 19.73 -12.09 -10.11
N ASN A 243 20.33 -12.81 -9.17
CA ASN A 243 19.73 -13.97 -8.52
C ASN A 243 18.83 -13.52 -7.37
N ILE A 244 17.58 -13.96 -7.37
CA ILE A 244 16.60 -13.66 -6.31
C ILE A 244 17.07 -14.22 -4.95
N ASN A 245 17.82 -15.31 -4.94
CA ASN A 245 18.34 -15.91 -3.70
C ASN A 245 19.23 -14.96 -2.89
N GLU A 246 19.83 -13.94 -3.51
CA GLU A 246 20.62 -12.92 -2.79
C GLU A 246 19.77 -12.00 -1.91
N ILE A 247 18.47 -11.84 -2.23
CA ILE A 247 17.56 -10.97 -1.47
C ILE A 247 16.51 -11.73 -0.68
N LEU A 248 16.35 -13.04 -0.91
CA LEU A 248 15.40 -13.85 -0.16
C LEU A 248 15.64 -13.82 1.35
N PRO A 249 16.87 -13.96 1.88
CA PRO A 249 17.06 -13.87 3.33
C PRO A 249 16.70 -12.50 3.90
N ILE A 250 16.88 -11.42 3.13
CA ILE A 250 16.49 -10.07 3.53
C ILE A 250 14.96 -9.99 3.65
N PHE A 251 14.25 -10.49 2.63
CA PHE A 251 12.80 -10.60 2.64
C PHE A 251 12.30 -11.44 3.83
N GLU A 252 12.89 -12.61 4.00
CA GLU A 252 12.52 -13.57 5.03
C GLU A 252 12.73 -13.02 6.44
N ARG A 253 13.85 -12.32 6.69
CA ARG A 253 14.08 -11.60 7.95
C ARG A 253 13.08 -10.47 8.17
N ALA A 254 12.65 -9.79 7.11
CA ALA A 254 11.66 -8.72 7.20
C ALA A 254 10.29 -9.23 7.68
N ILE A 255 9.97 -10.52 7.42
CA ILE A 255 8.67 -11.13 7.74
C ILE A 255 8.73 -12.15 8.87
N ALA A 256 9.89 -12.35 9.48
CA ALA A 256 10.13 -13.41 10.47
C ALA A 256 9.36 -13.22 11.78
N ASN A 257 8.97 -11.98 12.10
CA ASN A 257 8.31 -11.64 13.36
C ASN A 257 6.81 -11.42 13.15
N ASP A 258 5.99 -11.90 14.08
CA ASP A 258 4.53 -11.75 14.02
C ASP A 258 4.10 -10.26 13.99
N GLU A 259 4.89 -9.35 14.56
CA GLU A 259 4.63 -7.90 14.56
C GLU A 259 4.64 -7.28 13.15
N THR A 260 5.31 -7.94 12.18
CA THR A 260 5.39 -7.47 10.79
C THR A 260 4.28 -8.06 9.92
N TRP A 261 3.28 -8.72 10.50
CA TRP A 261 2.14 -9.31 9.78
C TRP A 261 0.94 -8.36 9.79
N THR A 262 1.15 -7.13 9.32
CA THR A 262 0.11 -6.09 9.24
C THR A 262 -0.05 -5.57 7.81
N GLU A 263 -1.17 -4.91 7.50
CA GLU A 263 -1.50 -4.41 6.14
C GLU A 263 -0.42 -3.45 5.59
N GLU A 264 0.32 -2.74 6.45
CA GLU A 264 1.43 -1.88 6.02
C GLU A 264 2.61 -2.68 5.44
N TRP A 265 2.89 -3.84 6.04
CA TRP A 265 4.01 -4.71 5.66
C TRP A 265 3.73 -5.56 4.42
N GLU A 266 2.47 -5.63 3.96
CA GLU A 266 2.11 -6.19 2.65
C GLU A 266 2.92 -5.54 1.51
N THR A 267 3.33 -4.28 1.68
CA THR A 267 4.22 -3.58 0.72
C THR A 267 5.57 -4.29 0.51
N VAL A 268 6.10 -4.98 1.52
CA VAL A 268 7.34 -5.77 1.41
C VAL A 268 7.13 -6.98 0.49
N TRP A 269 5.99 -7.67 0.64
CA TRP A 269 5.59 -8.80 -0.19
C TRP A 269 5.38 -8.41 -1.66
N ILE A 270 4.65 -7.31 -1.89
CA ILE A 270 4.44 -6.78 -3.24
C ILE A 270 5.78 -6.36 -3.86
N SER A 271 6.68 -5.78 -3.08
CA SER A 271 7.99 -5.33 -3.59
C SER A 271 8.85 -6.49 -4.08
N ILE A 272 8.94 -7.61 -3.35
CA ILE A 272 9.70 -8.77 -3.84
C ILE A 272 9.06 -9.40 -5.08
N ILE A 273 7.72 -9.46 -5.14
CA ILE A 273 6.99 -9.93 -6.33
C ILE A 273 7.33 -9.05 -7.55
N TYR A 274 7.35 -7.73 -7.39
CA TYR A 274 7.71 -6.80 -8.47
C TYR A 274 9.19 -6.87 -8.86
N ILE A 275 10.09 -7.14 -7.91
CA ILE A 275 11.49 -7.39 -8.24
C ILE A 275 11.62 -8.64 -9.11
N ILE A 276 10.89 -9.72 -8.81
CA ILE A 276 10.87 -10.93 -9.65
C ILE A 276 10.32 -10.62 -11.05
N PHE A 277 9.25 -9.83 -11.17
CA PHE A 277 8.73 -9.41 -12.48
C PHE A 277 9.63 -8.44 -13.25
N SER A 278 10.61 -7.80 -12.58
CA SER A 278 11.58 -6.93 -13.25
C SER A 278 12.72 -7.68 -13.94
N GLN A 279 12.79 -9.01 -13.78
CA GLN A 279 13.77 -9.87 -14.42
C GLN A 279 13.41 -10.16 -15.88
N ASP A 280 14.42 -10.36 -16.72
CA ASP A 280 14.23 -10.78 -18.12
C ASP A 280 13.56 -12.15 -18.21
N GLU A 281 13.98 -13.08 -17.34
CA GLU A 281 13.34 -14.38 -17.15
C GLU A 281 12.73 -14.44 -15.74
N ILE A 282 11.42 -14.65 -15.68
CA ILE A 282 10.68 -14.68 -14.41
C ILE A 282 10.99 -15.99 -13.69
N ASP A 283 11.54 -15.88 -12.47
CA ASP A 283 11.71 -17.02 -11.56
C ASP A 283 10.36 -17.50 -11.02
N THR A 284 9.69 -18.34 -11.81
CA THR A 284 8.36 -18.88 -11.48
C THR A 284 8.37 -19.73 -10.20
N THR A 285 9.49 -20.39 -9.88
CA THR A 285 9.58 -21.25 -8.69
C THR A 285 9.52 -20.42 -7.41
N ASN A 286 10.39 -19.40 -7.31
CA ASN A 286 10.37 -18.50 -6.17
C ASN A 286 9.10 -17.65 -6.12
N LEU A 287 8.57 -17.22 -7.27
CA LEU A 287 7.31 -16.48 -7.34
C LEU A 287 6.16 -17.29 -6.72
N GLN A 288 5.99 -18.56 -7.13
CA GLN A 288 4.91 -19.41 -6.60
C GLN A 288 5.07 -19.68 -5.10
N ARG A 289 6.30 -19.88 -4.63
CA ARG A 289 6.58 -20.06 -3.20
C ARG A 289 6.19 -18.82 -2.38
N ILE A 290 6.60 -17.63 -2.84
CA ILE A 290 6.28 -16.36 -2.18
C ILE A 290 4.77 -16.10 -2.20
N LEU A 291 4.10 -16.31 -3.34
CA LEU A 291 2.65 -16.10 -3.46
C LEU A 291 1.85 -17.01 -2.52
N SER A 292 2.20 -18.30 -2.48
CA SER A 292 1.57 -19.27 -1.58
C SER A 292 1.75 -18.86 -0.12
N LYS A 293 2.99 -18.50 0.27
CA LYS A 293 3.30 -18.02 1.62
C LYS A 293 2.59 -16.71 1.93
N TYR A 294 2.44 -15.81 0.95
CA TYR A 294 1.76 -14.53 1.12
C TYR A 294 0.29 -14.73 1.49
N LEU A 295 -0.41 -15.59 0.75
CA LEU A 295 -1.81 -15.90 1.02
C LEU A 295 -2.01 -16.64 2.35
N ARG A 296 -1.07 -17.51 2.73
CA ARG A 296 -1.08 -18.18 4.04
C ARG A 296 -0.83 -17.21 5.20
N THR A 297 0.01 -16.20 5.01
CA THR A 297 0.35 -15.21 6.04
C THR A 297 -0.75 -14.16 6.19
N PHE A 298 -1.36 -13.75 5.08
CA PHE A 298 -2.45 -12.76 5.04
C PHE A 298 -3.72 -13.38 4.45
N PRO A 299 -4.38 -14.29 5.18
CA PRO A 299 -5.51 -15.08 4.67
C PRO A 299 -6.76 -14.26 4.33
N ASN A 300 -6.81 -13.00 4.78
CA ASN A 300 -7.90 -12.07 4.51
C ASN A 300 -7.46 -10.90 3.60
N SER A 301 -6.22 -10.88 3.11
CA SER A 301 -5.71 -9.78 2.28
C SER A 301 -6.27 -9.86 0.86
N PRO A 302 -6.99 -8.84 0.39
CA PRO A 302 -7.43 -8.76 -1.01
C PRO A 302 -6.26 -8.72 -1.99
N CYS A 303 -5.14 -8.10 -1.60
CA CYS A 303 -3.93 -8.04 -2.42
C CYS A 303 -3.32 -9.43 -2.57
N ALA A 304 -3.21 -10.20 -1.48
CA ALA A 304 -2.69 -11.57 -1.52
C ALA A 304 -3.53 -12.46 -2.44
N TYR A 305 -4.87 -12.38 -2.34
CA TYR A 305 -5.77 -13.08 -3.27
C TYR A 305 -5.57 -12.66 -4.72
N ALA A 306 -5.58 -11.35 -5.00
CA ALA A 306 -5.47 -10.85 -6.36
C ALA A 306 -4.15 -11.26 -7.04
N GLU A 307 -3.01 -11.13 -6.35
CA GLU A 307 -1.71 -11.54 -6.89
C GLU A 307 -1.60 -13.06 -7.07
N ASN A 308 -2.15 -13.86 -6.15
CA ASN A 308 -2.18 -15.31 -6.30
C ASN A 308 -3.03 -15.72 -7.51
N ILE A 309 -4.20 -15.10 -7.70
CA ILE A 309 -5.09 -15.42 -8.83
C ILE A 309 -4.41 -15.13 -10.16
N ARG A 310 -3.82 -13.94 -10.34
CA ARG A 310 -3.17 -13.55 -11.61
C ARG A 310 -2.02 -14.47 -12.01
N ASN A 311 -1.40 -15.13 -11.04
CA ASN A 311 -0.23 -15.97 -11.23
C ASN A 311 -0.51 -17.46 -11.03
N SER A 312 -1.78 -17.84 -10.89
CA SER A 312 -2.16 -19.23 -10.64
C SER A 312 -2.24 -20.04 -11.93
N ASN A 313 -2.16 -21.36 -11.82
CA ASN A 313 -2.72 -22.27 -12.83
C ASN A 313 -4.18 -22.62 -12.49
N LEU A 314 -4.89 -23.32 -13.40
CA LEU A 314 -6.30 -23.65 -13.22
C LEU A 314 -6.60 -24.44 -11.93
N LYS A 315 -5.69 -25.32 -11.49
CA LYS A 315 -5.85 -26.10 -10.25
C LYS A 315 -5.76 -25.20 -9.02
N GLN A 316 -4.77 -24.31 -9.00
CA GLN A 316 -4.60 -23.33 -7.93
C GLN A 316 -5.76 -22.33 -7.90
N TYR A 317 -6.18 -21.80 -9.05
CA TYR A 317 -7.33 -20.89 -9.15
C TYR A 317 -8.58 -21.48 -8.52
N LYS A 318 -8.93 -22.74 -8.84
CA LYS A 318 -10.08 -23.43 -8.27
C LYS A 318 -10.00 -23.54 -6.74
N LYS A 319 -8.82 -23.83 -6.19
CA LYS A 319 -8.60 -23.88 -4.74
C LYS A 319 -8.81 -22.50 -4.10
N ILE A 320 -8.30 -21.44 -4.74
CA ILE A 320 -8.45 -20.07 -4.26
C ILE A 320 -9.93 -19.65 -4.29
N CYS A 321 -10.67 -19.94 -5.37
CA CYS A 321 -12.10 -19.65 -5.44
C CYS A 321 -12.90 -20.39 -4.36
N ASN A 322 -12.62 -21.68 -4.14
CA ASN A 322 -13.25 -22.44 -3.06
C ASN A 322 -13.00 -21.78 -1.69
N ARG A 323 -11.78 -21.30 -1.45
CA ARG A 323 -11.45 -20.55 -0.23
C ARG A 323 -12.26 -19.25 -0.14
N ILE A 324 -12.30 -18.44 -1.19
CA ILE A 324 -13.07 -17.18 -1.28
C ILE A 324 -14.55 -17.42 -0.93
N ASP A 325 -15.13 -18.50 -1.45
CA ASP A 325 -16.52 -18.87 -1.21
C ASP A 325 -16.74 -19.29 0.26
N LYS A 326 -15.89 -20.17 0.81
CA LYS A 326 -16.01 -20.65 2.20
C LYS A 326 -15.86 -19.54 3.24
N ILE A 327 -14.91 -18.62 3.04
CA ILE A 327 -14.73 -17.47 3.95
C ILE A 327 -15.79 -16.38 3.73
N LYS A 328 -16.70 -16.56 2.76
CA LYS A 328 -17.71 -15.57 2.37
C LYS A 328 -17.08 -14.20 2.12
N PHE A 329 -15.99 -14.18 1.36
CA PHE A 329 -15.12 -13.00 1.20
C PHE A 329 -15.90 -11.74 0.83
N LYS A 330 -16.89 -11.87 -0.06
CA LYS A 330 -17.74 -10.76 -0.50
C LYS A 330 -18.48 -10.08 0.66
N ASP A 331 -18.91 -10.83 1.67
CA ASP A 331 -19.68 -10.32 2.80
C ASP A 331 -18.77 -9.75 3.90
N SER A 332 -17.48 -10.11 3.90
CA SER A 332 -16.51 -9.74 4.92
C SER A 332 -15.67 -8.50 4.60
N VAL A 333 -15.70 -8.02 3.34
CA VAL A 333 -14.87 -6.89 2.89
C VAL A 333 -15.69 -5.76 2.26
N ASP A 334 -15.12 -4.56 2.25
CA ASP A 334 -15.71 -3.44 1.51
C ASP A 334 -15.61 -3.62 -0.01
N TYR A 335 -16.36 -2.79 -0.75
CA TYR A 335 -16.41 -2.87 -2.20
C TYR A 335 -15.04 -2.68 -2.89
N GLN A 336 -14.15 -1.82 -2.36
CA GLN A 336 -12.84 -1.58 -2.99
C GLN A 336 -11.95 -2.81 -2.86
N LYS A 337 -11.98 -3.46 -1.70
CA LYS A 337 -11.31 -4.73 -1.43
C LYS A 337 -11.87 -5.86 -2.30
N TRP A 338 -13.19 -5.98 -2.40
CA TRP A 338 -13.86 -6.93 -3.30
C TRP A 338 -13.48 -6.71 -4.77
N LYS A 339 -13.51 -5.45 -5.23
CA LYS A 339 -13.18 -5.05 -6.60
C LYS A 339 -11.78 -5.51 -7.00
N LEU A 340 -10.80 -5.37 -6.12
CA LEU A 340 -9.42 -5.76 -6.41
C LEU A 340 -9.31 -7.26 -6.77
N VAL A 341 -9.95 -8.12 -5.99
CA VAL A 341 -9.95 -9.58 -6.20
C VAL A 341 -10.75 -9.95 -7.44
N VAL A 342 -11.94 -9.38 -7.62
CA VAL A 342 -12.79 -9.72 -8.77
C VAL A 342 -12.19 -9.27 -10.10
N LEU A 343 -11.48 -8.14 -10.15
CA LEU A 343 -10.74 -7.77 -11.36
C LEU A 343 -9.66 -8.81 -11.71
N ALA A 344 -8.97 -9.36 -10.71
CA ALA A 344 -8.01 -10.45 -10.94
C ALA A 344 -8.70 -11.75 -11.41
N MET A 345 -9.86 -12.10 -10.84
CA MET A 345 -10.66 -13.25 -11.27
C MET A 345 -11.12 -13.11 -12.72
N ILE A 346 -11.70 -11.96 -13.08
CA ILE A 346 -12.15 -11.66 -14.45
C ILE A 346 -10.98 -11.77 -15.43
N GLN A 347 -9.82 -11.21 -15.09
CA GLN A 347 -8.62 -11.30 -15.91
C GLN A 347 -8.19 -12.77 -16.11
N PHE A 348 -8.12 -13.55 -15.03
CA PHE A 348 -7.73 -14.95 -15.09
C PHE A 348 -8.69 -15.79 -15.94
N GLU A 349 -10.00 -15.66 -15.70
CA GLU A 349 -11.02 -16.41 -16.43
C GLU A 349 -11.04 -16.03 -17.91
N ASN A 350 -10.82 -14.75 -18.25
CA ASN A 350 -10.76 -14.31 -19.63
C ASN A 350 -9.51 -14.85 -20.36
N ILE A 351 -8.36 -14.93 -19.70
CA ILE A 351 -7.13 -15.47 -20.31
C ILE A 351 -7.25 -16.99 -20.51
N ASN A 352 -7.84 -17.70 -19.55
CA ASN A 352 -7.91 -19.17 -19.55
C ASN A 352 -9.23 -19.72 -20.12
N LYS A 353 -10.04 -18.89 -20.77
CA LYS A 353 -11.31 -19.32 -21.36
C LYS A 353 -11.07 -20.33 -22.49
N THR A 354 -11.85 -21.39 -22.48
CA THR A 354 -12.08 -22.33 -23.59
C THR A 354 -13.52 -22.20 -24.07
N GLU A 355 -13.83 -22.71 -25.26
CA GLU A 355 -15.19 -22.71 -25.82
C GLU A 355 -16.24 -23.25 -24.84
N GLU A 356 -15.92 -24.32 -24.10
CA GLU A 356 -16.80 -24.94 -23.10
C GLU A 356 -17.05 -24.07 -21.86
N THR A 357 -16.16 -23.10 -21.57
CA THR A 357 -16.22 -22.28 -20.35
C THR A 357 -16.78 -20.88 -20.57
N ILE A 358 -17.02 -20.48 -21.83
CA ILE A 358 -17.50 -19.13 -22.17
C ILE A 358 -18.85 -18.84 -21.48
N ASP A 359 -19.79 -19.79 -21.50
CA ASP A 359 -21.10 -19.60 -20.85
C ASP A 359 -20.98 -19.37 -19.34
N LYS A 360 -20.05 -20.09 -18.70
CA LYS A 360 -19.75 -19.91 -17.27
C LYS A 360 -19.12 -18.55 -17.01
N LEU A 361 -18.14 -18.15 -17.83
CA LEU A 361 -17.53 -16.82 -17.77
C LEU A 361 -18.61 -15.73 -17.88
N ILE A 362 -19.49 -15.79 -18.89
CA ILE A 362 -20.57 -14.82 -19.07
C ILE A 362 -21.48 -14.76 -17.84
N THR A 363 -21.81 -15.90 -17.26
CA THR A 363 -22.62 -15.98 -16.04
C THR A 363 -21.93 -15.27 -14.87
N ASN A 364 -20.64 -15.52 -14.68
CA ASN A 364 -19.82 -14.87 -13.66
C ASN A 364 -19.74 -13.35 -13.90
N LEU A 365 -19.46 -12.90 -15.13
CA LEU A 365 -19.40 -11.48 -15.49
C LEU A 365 -20.72 -10.77 -15.18
N LYS A 366 -21.88 -11.38 -15.51
CA LYS A 366 -23.20 -10.81 -15.16
C LYS A 366 -23.37 -10.65 -13.65
N ALA A 367 -22.99 -11.66 -12.86
CA ALA A 367 -23.08 -11.61 -11.40
C ALA A 367 -22.19 -10.49 -10.82
N HIS A 368 -20.94 -10.38 -11.29
CA HIS A 368 -20.02 -9.31 -10.89
C HIS A 368 -20.54 -7.92 -11.28
N ALA A 369 -21.05 -7.76 -12.51
CA ALA A 369 -21.61 -6.49 -12.98
C ALA A 369 -22.82 -6.04 -12.14
N ASN A 370 -23.73 -6.96 -11.80
CA ASN A 370 -24.90 -6.63 -10.99
C ASN A 370 -24.50 -6.13 -9.60
N TYR A 371 -23.53 -6.80 -8.95
CA TYR A 371 -23.03 -6.34 -7.66
C TYR A 371 -22.23 -5.03 -7.77
N ALA A 372 -21.47 -4.85 -8.85
CA ALA A 372 -20.76 -3.60 -9.12
C ALA A 372 -21.74 -2.44 -9.25
N LEU A 373 -22.82 -2.60 -10.02
CA LEU A 373 -23.87 -1.59 -10.15
C LEU A 373 -24.47 -1.21 -8.79
N GLU A 374 -24.65 -2.14 -7.85
CA GLU A 374 -25.14 -1.87 -6.49
C GLU A 374 -24.25 -0.91 -5.68
N ASN A 375 -23.00 -0.73 -6.09
CA ASN A 375 -22.01 0.09 -5.44
C ASN A 375 -21.62 1.28 -6.32
N ASN A 376 -21.42 2.46 -5.72
CA ASN A 376 -21.08 3.67 -6.48
C ASN A 376 -19.55 3.86 -6.56
N ASP A 377 -18.88 3.10 -7.44
CA ASP A 377 -17.46 3.28 -7.72
C ASP A 377 -17.19 4.52 -8.57
N LEU A 378 -16.18 5.31 -8.24
CA LEU A 378 -15.84 6.50 -9.04
C LEU A 378 -15.36 6.16 -10.46
N MET A 379 -14.69 5.02 -10.62
CA MET A 379 -14.05 4.65 -11.88
C MET A 379 -14.94 3.72 -12.72
N HIS A 380 -15.88 3.02 -12.09
CA HIS A 380 -16.71 1.95 -12.70
C HIS A 380 -15.84 0.91 -13.40
N SER A 381 -14.71 0.55 -12.77
CA SER A 381 -13.68 -0.29 -13.42
C SER A 381 -14.20 -1.68 -13.76
N VAL A 382 -15.07 -2.24 -12.92
CA VAL A 382 -15.63 -3.59 -13.11
C VAL A 382 -16.61 -3.58 -14.28
N GLU A 383 -17.56 -2.65 -14.28
CA GLU A 383 -18.57 -2.51 -15.32
C GLU A 383 -17.94 -2.23 -16.68
N LYS A 384 -17.00 -1.27 -16.74
CA LYS A 384 -16.31 -0.91 -17.98
C LYS A 384 -15.51 -2.09 -18.56
N LEU A 385 -14.79 -2.82 -17.71
CA LEU A 385 -14.07 -4.02 -18.12
C LEU A 385 -15.02 -5.08 -18.68
N ILE A 386 -16.13 -5.34 -17.98
CA ILE A 386 -17.12 -6.34 -18.40
C ILE A 386 -17.80 -5.93 -19.72
N ILE A 387 -18.11 -4.66 -19.91
CA ILE A 387 -18.65 -4.14 -21.19
C ILE A 387 -17.65 -4.43 -22.31
N SER A 388 -16.37 -4.08 -22.13
CA SER A 388 -15.34 -4.36 -23.13
C SER A 388 -15.20 -5.86 -23.43
N LEU A 389 -15.25 -6.71 -22.41
CA LEU A 389 -15.17 -8.17 -22.59
C LEU A 389 -16.39 -8.75 -23.31
N PHE A 390 -17.61 -8.30 -22.98
CA PHE A 390 -18.80 -8.74 -23.72
C PHE A 390 -18.70 -8.38 -25.20
N THR A 391 -18.18 -7.20 -25.53
CA THR A 391 -17.98 -6.79 -26.93
C THR A 391 -16.92 -7.65 -27.61
N GLU A 392 -15.77 -7.89 -26.98
CA GLU A 392 -14.70 -8.75 -27.52
C GLU A 392 -15.19 -10.19 -27.78
N LEU A 393 -16.03 -10.71 -26.88
CA LEU A 393 -16.63 -12.03 -26.99
C LEU A 393 -17.82 -12.11 -27.98
N GLY A 394 -18.22 -11.00 -28.60
CA GLY A 394 -19.33 -10.95 -29.58
C GLY A 394 -20.74 -10.83 -28.96
N PHE A 395 -20.85 -10.60 -27.65
CA PHE A 395 -22.12 -10.44 -26.94
C PHE A 395 -22.53 -8.96 -26.80
N GLN A 396 -22.64 -8.27 -27.93
CA GLN A 396 -22.89 -6.81 -27.96
C GLN A 396 -24.22 -6.42 -27.28
N GLU A 397 -25.24 -7.28 -27.34
CA GLU A 397 -26.51 -7.05 -26.65
C GLU A 397 -26.35 -6.95 -25.12
N LEU A 398 -25.50 -7.79 -24.52
CA LEU A 398 -25.23 -7.77 -23.08
C LEU A 398 -24.43 -6.54 -22.67
N ALA A 399 -23.46 -6.13 -23.49
CA ALA A 399 -22.71 -4.90 -23.29
C ALA A 399 -23.64 -3.67 -23.28
N ILE A 400 -24.55 -3.59 -24.26
CA ILE A 400 -25.55 -2.53 -24.38
C ILE A 400 -26.54 -2.57 -23.21
N GLU A 401 -27.00 -3.75 -22.78
CA GLU A 401 -27.90 -3.90 -21.62
C GLU A 401 -27.25 -3.34 -20.35
N LEU A 402 -25.99 -3.71 -20.09
CA LEU A 402 -25.24 -3.22 -18.94
C LEU A 402 -25.02 -1.71 -19.02
N LEU A 403 -24.68 -1.18 -20.20
CA LEU A 403 -24.48 0.25 -20.40
C LEU A 403 -25.78 1.05 -20.15
N LYS A 404 -26.94 0.54 -20.59
CA LYS A 404 -28.24 1.14 -20.29
C LYS A 404 -28.51 1.18 -18.79
N LYS A 405 -28.25 0.08 -18.07
CA LYS A 405 -28.36 0.03 -16.60
C LYS A 405 -27.45 1.07 -15.92
N MET A 406 -26.22 1.27 -16.43
CA MET A 406 -25.32 2.31 -15.94
C MET A 406 -25.86 3.72 -16.18
N PHE A 407 -26.40 4.02 -17.37
CA PHE A 407 -27.02 5.33 -17.65
C PHE A 407 -28.19 5.62 -16.73
N ASP A 408 -29.03 4.63 -16.44
CA ASP A 408 -30.19 4.82 -15.59
C ASP A 408 -29.80 5.02 -14.12
N LYS A 409 -28.82 4.24 -13.65
CA LYS A 409 -28.37 4.26 -12.25
C LYS A 409 -27.45 5.44 -11.92
N PHE A 410 -26.54 5.77 -12.83
CA PHE A 410 -25.50 6.80 -12.66
C PHE A 410 -25.71 7.99 -13.60
N LYS A 411 -26.97 8.34 -13.87
CA LYS A 411 -27.37 9.43 -14.78
C LYS A 411 -26.74 10.80 -14.50
N GLU A 412 -26.25 11.01 -13.28
CA GLU A 412 -25.63 12.27 -12.82
C GLU A 412 -24.13 12.33 -13.15
N GLN A 413 -23.50 11.21 -13.52
CA GLN A 413 -22.06 11.11 -13.72
C GLN A 413 -21.70 11.24 -15.20
N VAL A 414 -21.06 12.34 -15.56
CA VAL A 414 -20.66 12.62 -16.94
C VAL A 414 -19.66 11.60 -17.48
N ASP A 415 -18.77 11.07 -16.64
CA ASP A 415 -17.79 10.07 -17.06
C ASP A 415 -18.44 8.73 -17.48
N VAL A 416 -19.64 8.40 -16.99
CA VAL A 416 -20.44 7.25 -17.44
C VAL A 416 -21.06 7.52 -18.81
N TRP A 417 -21.64 8.70 -19.01
CA TRP A 417 -22.20 9.11 -20.30
C TRP A 417 -21.14 9.13 -21.39
N LEU A 418 -19.98 9.73 -21.13
CA LEU A 418 -18.89 9.81 -22.10
C LEU A 418 -18.32 8.43 -22.45
N PHE A 419 -18.19 7.53 -21.46
CA PHE A 419 -17.79 6.15 -21.73
C PHE A 419 -18.76 5.48 -22.71
N GLY A 420 -20.07 5.57 -22.44
CA GLY A 420 -21.07 4.98 -23.32
C GLY A 420 -21.17 5.63 -24.70
N ILE A 421 -21.03 6.96 -24.79
CA ILE A 421 -20.98 7.65 -26.07
C ILE A 421 -19.77 7.18 -26.89
N ASN A 422 -18.60 7.07 -26.28
CA ASN A 422 -17.41 6.57 -26.95
C ASN A 422 -17.56 5.10 -27.37
N TYR A 423 -18.29 4.29 -26.61
CA TYR A 423 -18.63 2.93 -26.99
C TYR A 423 -19.45 2.90 -28.30
N TYR A 424 -20.48 3.74 -28.42
CA TYR A 424 -21.32 3.79 -29.61
C TYR A 424 -20.65 4.46 -30.82
N LYS A 425 -19.63 5.30 -30.64
CA LYS A 425 -18.97 6.05 -31.74
C LYS A 425 -18.44 5.17 -32.88
N ASN A 426 -18.12 3.90 -32.61
CA ASN A 426 -17.52 3.03 -33.61
C ASN A 426 -18.55 2.36 -34.54
N ASP A 427 -19.77 2.11 -34.06
CA ASP A 427 -20.76 1.27 -34.75
C ASP A 427 -22.13 1.93 -34.96
N SER A 428 -22.41 3.06 -34.30
CA SER A 428 -23.72 3.73 -34.36
C SER A 428 -23.80 4.87 -35.38
N ASP A 429 -25.03 5.14 -35.83
CA ASP A 429 -25.32 6.34 -36.63
C ASP A 429 -25.05 7.62 -35.82
N VAL A 430 -24.61 8.67 -36.52
CA VAL A 430 -24.31 9.99 -35.96
C VAL A 430 -25.53 10.54 -35.21
N ASN A 431 -26.75 10.23 -35.65
CA ASN A 431 -27.98 10.67 -34.98
C ASN A 431 -28.21 9.96 -33.64
N GLU A 432 -27.89 8.67 -33.50
CA GLU A 432 -28.00 7.96 -32.23
C GLU A 432 -27.05 8.56 -31.18
N ILE A 433 -25.83 8.91 -31.61
CA ILE A 433 -24.85 9.58 -30.73
C ILE A 433 -25.37 10.95 -30.29
N ARG A 434 -25.97 11.73 -31.20
CA ARG A 434 -26.64 13.00 -30.86
C ARG A 434 -27.75 12.78 -29.85
N GLU A 435 -28.57 11.74 -30.02
CA GLU A 435 -29.64 11.41 -29.06
C GLU A 435 -29.10 11.10 -27.67
N LEU A 436 -27.97 10.39 -27.57
CA LEU A 436 -27.31 10.14 -26.28
C LEU A 436 -26.82 11.43 -25.61
N PHE A 437 -26.16 12.34 -26.35
CA PHE A 437 -25.78 13.66 -25.82
C PHE A 437 -27.01 14.45 -25.35
N ASN A 438 -28.07 14.46 -26.15
CA ASN A 438 -29.31 15.14 -25.80
C ASN A 438 -29.99 14.53 -24.57
N ARG A 439 -29.99 13.20 -24.45
CA ARG A 439 -30.52 12.48 -23.28
C ARG A 439 -29.73 12.83 -22.04
N ALA A 440 -28.40 12.85 -22.11
CA ALA A 440 -27.54 13.24 -20.98
C ALA A 440 -27.80 14.71 -20.56
N LEU A 441 -27.84 15.64 -21.53
CA LEU A 441 -28.10 17.07 -21.28
C LEU A 441 -29.53 17.37 -20.81
N SER A 442 -30.49 16.47 -21.02
CA SER A 442 -31.85 16.63 -20.49
C SER A 442 -31.88 16.72 -18.95
N ASN A 443 -30.91 16.08 -18.29
CA ASN A 443 -30.71 16.11 -16.83
C ASN A 443 -29.55 17.03 -16.40
N ALA A 444 -29.20 18.06 -17.21
CA ALA A 444 -28.05 18.93 -16.97
C ALA A 444 -27.99 19.57 -15.56
N SER A 445 -29.13 19.76 -14.91
CA SER A 445 -29.22 20.30 -13.55
C SER A 445 -28.63 19.40 -12.46
N MET A 446 -28.53 18.09 -12.71
CA MET A 446 -28.03 17.08 -11.78
C MET A 446 -26.64 16.56 -12.16
N LEU A 447 -26.10 16.92 -13.33
CA LEU A 447 -24.79 16.45 -13.79
C LEU A 447 -23.65 17.00 -12.91
N ASP A 448 -22.66 16.16 -12.65
CA ASP A 448 -21.45 16.51 -11.87
C ASP A 448 -20.53 17.49 -12.62
N LYS A 449 -20.22 17.20 -13.89
CA LYS A 449 -19.31 17.97 -14.77
C LYS A 449 -19.97 18.32 -16.12
N PRO A 450 -21.09 19.07 -16.13
CA PRO A 450 -21.84 19.37 -17.35
C PRO A 450 -21.01 20.11 -18.40
N ASP A 451 -20.06 20.92 -17.97
CA ASP A 451 -19.06 21.59 -18.80
C ASP A 451 -18.29 20.59 -19.68
N LYS A 452 -17.72 19.55 -19.06
CA LYS A 452 -16.99 18.49 -19.77
C LYS A 452 -17.86 17.81 -20.83
N LEU A 453 -19.12 17.51 -20.49
CA LEU A 453 -20.06 16.88 -21.44
C LEU A 453 -20.37 17.80 -22.64
N THR A 454 -20.56 19.09 -22.39
CA THR A 454 -20.86 20.05 -23.45
C THR A 454 -19.68 20.30 -24.38
N GLU A 455 -18.45 20.34 -23.86
CA GLU A 455 -17.24 20.46 -24.67
C GLU A 455 -17.08 19.26 -25.61
N GLU A 456 -17.26 18.05 -25.09
CA GLU A 456 -17.22 16.82 -25.88
C GLU A 456 -18.32 16.77 -26.95
N TYR A 457 -19.52 17.28 -26.66
CA TYR A 457 -20.59 17.34 -27.67
C TYR A 457 -20.24 18.30 -28.81
N LEU A 458 -19.69 19.47 -28.48
CA LEU A 458 -19.27 20.45 -29.47
C LEU A 458 -18.12 19.93 -30.34
N LEU A 459 -17.14 19.24 -29.73
CA LEU A 459 -16.06 18.60 -30.45
C LEU A 459 -16.59 17.51 -31.39
N PHE A 460 -17.54 16.69 -30.92
CA PHE A 460 -18.18 15.67 -31.75
C PHE A 460 -18.86 16.27 -33.00
N GLU A 461 -19.60 17.37 -32.86
CA GLU A 461 -20.25 18.04 -34.01
C GLU A 461 -19.24 18.75 -34.93
N GLN A 462 -18.10 19.22 -34.41
CA GLN A 462 -17.02 19.74 -35.27
C GLN A 462 -16.40 18.65 -36.15
N LEU A 463 -16.29 17.43 -35.63
CA LEU A 463 -15.68 16.31 -36.35
C LEU A 463 -16.66 15.60 -37.29
N ASN A 464 -17.93 15.45 -36.90
CA ASN A 464 -18.90 14.58 -37.59
C ASN A 464 -20.15 15.32 -38.09
N GLY A 465 -20.26 16.62 -37.81
CA GLY A 465 -21.43 17.44 -38.14
C GLY A 465 -21.17 18.48 -39.23
N ASP A 466 -22.14 19.36 -39.40
CA ASP A 466 -22.04 20.55 -40.24
C ASP A 466 -22.20 21.82 -39.39
N ILE A 467 -22.07 22.99 -40.02
CA ILE A 467 -22.17 24.25 -39.29
C ILE A 467 -23.54 24.48 -38.65
N ASN A 468 -24.61 23.92 -39.20
CA ASN A 468 -25.96 24.04 -38.67
C ASN A 468 -26.17 23.10 -37.49
N SER A 469 -25.68 21.86 -37.55
CA SER A 469 -25.71 20.91 -36.43
C SER A 469 -24.86 21.41 -35.27
N TYR A 470 -23.66 21.94 -35.54
CA TYR A 470 -22.80 22.57 -34.54
C TYR A 470 -23.48 23.77 -33.84
N ARG A 471 -24.13 24.66 -34.62
CA ARG A 471 -24.90 25.78 -34.05
C ARG A 471 -26.07 25.29 -33.19
N LYS A 472 -26.81 24.28 -33.65
CA LYS A 472 -27.90 23.67 -32.85
C LYS A 472 -27.38 23.06 -31.55
N ALA A 473 -26.26 22.35 -31.58
CA ALA A 473 -25.62 21.80 -30.40
C ALA A 473 -25.15 22.90 -29.45
N THR A 474 -24.57 24.00 -29.97
CA THR A 474 -24.17 25.17 -29.18
C THR A 474 -25.34 25.77 -28.38
N VAL A 475 -26.51 25.92 -29.01
CA VAL A 475 -27.72 26.39 -28.31
C VAL A 475 -28.10 25.43 -27.18
N LYS A 476 -28.15 24.13 -27.45
CA LYS A 476 -28.50 23.11 -26.43
C LYS A 476 -27.49 23.06 -25.28
N CYS A 477 -26.19 23.14 -25.58
CA CYS A 477 -25.13 23.19 -24.58
C CYS A 477 -25.26 24.44 -23.70
N ASN A 478 -25.51 25.60 -24.30
CA ASN A 478 -25.72 26.84 -23.54
C ASN A 478 -26.96 26.76 -22.65
N GLU A 479 -28.08 26.23 -23.16
CA GLU A 479 -29.29 26.00 -22.36
C GLU A 479 -29.05 25.04 -21.19
N ALA A 480 -28.33 23.94 -21.43
CA ALA A 480 -27.95 22.98 -20.41
C ALA A 480 -27.05 23.60 -19.34
N MET A 481 -26.05 24.39 -19.73
CA MET A 481 -25.16 25.11 -18.82
C MET A 481 -25.92 26.14 -17.97
N ILE A 482 -26.85 26.89 -18.58
CA ILE A 482 -27.72 27.81 -17.84
C ILE A 482 -28.57 27.06 -16.81
N LYS A 483 -29.16 25.91 -17.19
CA LYS A 483 -29.93 25.06 -16.26
C LYS A 483 -29.07 24.56 -15.10
N ALA A 484 -27.85 24.09 -15.38
CA ALA A 484 -26.91 23.62 -14.36
C ALA A 484 -26.45 24.73 -13.40
N ILE A 485 -26.22 25.95 -13.92
CA ILE A 485 -25.85 27.11 -13.09
C ILE A 485 -27.04 27.55 -12.22
N LYS A 486 -28.25 27.59 -12.79
CA LYS A 486 -29.47 27.92 -12.04
C LYS A 486 -29.74 26.92 -10.93
N SER A 487 -29.66 25.61 -11.20
CA SER A 487 -29.85 24.59 -10.15
C SER A 487 -28.79 24.67 -9.07
N LYS A 488 -27.52 24.92 -9.41
CA LYS A 488 -26.46 25.14 -8.41
C LYS A 488 -26.75 26.36 -7.53
N ASN A 489 -27.27 27.45 -8.11
CA ASN A 489 -27.63 28.65 -7.36
C ASN A 489 -28.92 28.45 -6.53
N GLU A 490 -29.92 27.75 -7.05
CA GLU A 490 -31.18 27.44 -6.37
C GLU A 490 -30.97 26.42 -5.24
N ASN A 491 -30.13 25.39 -5.40
CA ASN A 491 -29.78 24.48 -4.32
C ASN A 491 -29.07 25.21 -3.17
N VAL A 492 -28.25 26.22 -3.47
CA VAL A 492 -27.65 27.11 -2.45
C VAL A 492 -28.73 27.92 -1.72
N ILE A 493 -29.77 28.39 -2.42
CA ILE A 493 -30.87 29.18 -1.84
C ILE A 493 -31.86 28.30 -1.06
N VAL A 494 -32.19 27.11 -1.55
CA VAL A 494 -33.12 26.16 -0.91
C VAL A 494 -32.51 25.55 0.36
N GLU A 495 -31.20 25.28 0.38
CA GLU A 495 -30.48 24.93 1.61
C GLU A 495 -30.50 26.06 2.66
N GLU A 496 -30.52 27.33 2.24
CA GLU A 496 -30.64 28.48 3.14
C GLU A 496 -32.07 28.72 3.67
N VAL A 497 -33.12 28.31 2.94
CA VAL A 497 -34.52 28.63 3.26
C VAL A 497 -35.24 27.55 4.10
N ILE A 498 -34.82 26.27 4.07
CA ILE A 498 -35.56 25.15 4.72
C ILE A 498 -35.21 24.91 6.21
N LYS A 499 -34.36 25.71 6.89
CA LYS A 499 -34.06 25.48 8.32
C LYS A 499 -34.26 26.70 9.23
N PRO A 500 -35.35 26.75 10.04
CA PRO A 500 -35.39 27.56 11.25
C PRO A 500 -34.52 26.90 12.33
N LYS A 501 -33.53 27.65 12.86
CA LYS A 501 -32.55 27.15 13.84
C LYS A 501 -33.17 27.01 15.24
N PRO A 502 -33.06 25.83 15.85
CA PRO A 502 -32.30 25.73 17.09
C PRO A 502 -31.20 24.68 17.00
N GLN A 503 -30.09 24.99 17.67
CA GLN A 503 -28.82 24.28 17.60
C GLN A 503 -28.89 22.92 18.31
N LYS A 504 -28.74 21.82 17.55
CA LYS A 504 -27.79 20.72 17.85
C LYS A 504 -27.66 19.72 16.69
N LYS A 505 -26.39 19.55 16.29
CA LYS A 505 -25.68 18.34 15.80
C LYS A 505 -26.34 17.50 14.70
N ARG A 506 -25.83 17.64 13.47
CA ARG A 506 -25.79 16.57 12.46
C ARG A 506 -24.35 16.35 11.97
N LYS A 507 -24.03 15.07 11.84
CA LYS A 507 -22.76 14.47 11.42
C LYS A 507 -22.34 14.98 10.04
N HIS A 508 -21.05 15.28 9.93
CA HIS A 508 -20.36 15.53 8.67
C HIS A 508 -20.24 14.21 7.91
N GLU A 509 -20.77 14.15 6.69
CA GLU A 509 -20.14 13.35 5.64
C GLU A 509 -18.79 14.02 5.33
N GLU A 510 -17.73 13.22 5.35
CA GLU A 510 -16.35 13.65 5.18
C GLU A 510 -16.12 14.03 3.72
N GLU A 511 -16.24 15.32 3.40
CA GLU A 511 -15.46 15.89 2.31
C GLU A 511 -13.98 15.59 2.61
N ILE A 512 -13.38 14.66 1.86
CA ILE A 512 -11.93 14.43 1.86
C ILE A 512 -11.27 15.75 1.48
N THR A 513 -10.80 16.50 2.47
CA THR A 513 -10.06 17.73 2.29
C THR A 513 -8.68 17.37 1.73
N ARG A 514 -8.56 17.42 0.40
CA ARG A 514 -7.33 17.25 -0.37
C ARG A 514 -6.19 18.09 0.24
N SER A 515 -5.11 17.45 0.68
CA SER A 515 -3.88 18.15 1.05
C SER A 515 -3.14 18.52 -0.23
N ARG A 516 -3.00 19.81 -0.55
CA ARG A 516 -2.30 20.25 -1.76
C ARG A 516 -0.84 19.81 -1.80
N GLU A 517 -0.16 19.71 -0.64
CA GLU A 517 1.20 19.18 -0.56
C GLU A 517 1.32 17.73 -1.07
N ASP A 518 0.24 16.94 -1.02
CA ASP A 518 0.25 15.56 -1.55
C ASP A 518 0.26 15.50 -3.08
N TYR A 519 -0.05 16.62 -3.74
CA TYR A 519 -0.10 16.78 -5.18
C TYR A 519 1.01 17.68 -5.72
N THR A 520 1.93 18.15 -4.86
CA THR A 520 2.94 19.14 -5.23
C THR A 520 4.36 18.58 -5.11
N ILE A 521 5.16 18.80 -6.15
CA ILE A 521 6.59 18.51 -6.18
C ILE A 521 7.41 19.79 -6.25
N GLU A 522 8.67 19.65 -5.87
CA GLU A 522 9.72 20.64 -5.98
C GLU A 522 10.81 20.11 -6.93
N VAL A 523 11.14 20.90 -7.95
CA VAL A 523 12.20 20.61 -8.92
C VAL A 523 13.31 21.65 -8.76
N LYS A 524 14.51 21.20 -8.39
CA LYS A 524 15.70 22.05 -8.19
C LYS A 524 16.71 21.88 -9.31
N ASN A 525 17.68 22.80 -9.34
CA ASN A 525 18.80 22.81 -10.27
C ASN A 525 18.40 22.98 -11.76
N LEU A 526 17.30 23.72 -12.01
CA LEU A 526 16.90 24.01 -13.37
C LEU A 526 17.82 25.06 -14.02
N PRO A 527 18.07 25.00 -15.34
CA PRO A 527 18.84 26.01 -16.05
C PRO A 527 18.24 27.43 -15.92
N ASN A 528 19.08 28.46 -15.84
CA ASN A 528 18.61 29.86 -15.79
C ASN A 528 17.86 30.29 -17.07
N THR A 529 18.08 29.61 -18.19
CA THR A 529 17.41 29.86 -19.46
C THR A 529 16.02 29.21 -19.56
N ILE A 530 15.66 28.31 -18.65
CA ILE A 530 14.40 27.55 -18.76
C ILE A 530 13.18 28.45 -18.53
N ASN A 531 12.10 28.16 -19.26
CA ASN A 531 10.78 28.80 -19.12
C ASN A 531 9.72 27.80 -18.62
N GLU A 532 8.53 28.29 -18.24
CA GLU A 532 7.46 27.44 -17.70
C GLU A 532 6.94 26.41 -18.71
N ILE A 533 6.97 26.73 -20.01
CA ILE A 533 6.48 25.84 -21.06
C ILE A 533 7.40 24.62 -21.16
N GLU A 534 8.71 24.82 -21.14
CA GLU A 534 9.72 23.75 -21.17
C GLU A 534 9.62 22.85 -19.94
N VAL A 535 9.35 23.41 -18.76
CA VAL A 535 9.11 22.62 -17.54
C VAL A 535 7.82 21.80 -17.67
N LYS A 536 6.76 22.37 -18.24
CA LYS A 536 5.49 21.64 -18.49
C LYS A 536 5.69 20.51 -19.49
N THR A 537 6.35 20.76 -20.63
CA THR A 537 6.65 19.74 -21.64
C THR A 537 7.51 18.62 -21.06
N PHE A 538 8.49 18.94 -20.20
CA PHE A 538 9.31 17.90 -19.57
C PHE A 538 8.50 16.98 -18.62
N LEU A 539 7.40 17.47 -18.05
CA LEU A 539 6.55 16.76 -17.08
C LEU A 539 5.18 16.34 -17.65
N GLU A 540 4.94 16.51 -18.94
CA GLU A 540 3.62 16.28 -19.55
C GLU A 540 3.22 14.79 -19.51
N ASP A 541 4.21 13.90 -19.65
CA ASP A 541 4.08 12.45 -19.55
C ASP A 541 3.84 11.98 -18.11
N CYS A 542 4.09 12.83 -17.10
CA CYS A 542 3.75 12.54 -15.70
C CYS A 542 2.26 12.77 -15.41
N GLY A 543 1.58 13.62 -16.19
CA GLY A 543 0.13 13.88 -16.11
C GLY A 543 -0.24 15.35 -15.99
N THR A 544 -1.52 15.64 -15.74
CA THR A 544 -2.07 17.00 -15.84
C THR A 544 -1.55 17.92 -14.73
N ILE A 545 -0.92 19.03 -15.13
CA ILE A 545 -0.37 20.05 -14.23
C ILE A 545 -1.42 21.15 -13.97
N ASN A 546 -1.75 21.39 -12.70
CA ASN A 546 -2.66 22.44 -12.26
C ASN A 546 -1.97 23.80 -12.11
N ASN A 547 -0.74 23.81 -11.58
CA ASN A 547 0.02 25.05 -11.33
C ASN A 547 1.53 24.81 -11.47
N VAL A 548 2.24 25.83 -11.96
CA VAL A 548 3.71 25.87 -12.02
C VAL A 548 4.15 27.21 -11.45
N SER A 549 5.13 27.21 -10.55
CA SER A 549 5.72 28.43 -10.01
C SER A 549 7.23 28.35 -10.14
N LEU A 550 7.81 29.19 -10.99
CA LEU A 550 9.25 29.31 -11.17
C LEU A 550 9.84 30.34 -10.20
N ILE A 551 10.95 29.98 -9.58
CA ILE A 551 11.68 30.78 -8.60
C ILE A 551 13.13 30.88 -9.08
N GLU A 552 13.61 32.11 -9.27
CA GLU A 552 14.98 32.38 -9.74
C GLU A 552 15.97 32.40 -8.57
N LYS A 553 17.09 31.68 -8.69
CA LYS A 553 18.26 31.77 -7.81
C LYS A 553 19.49 32.20 -8.61
N LYS A 554 20.55 32.60 -7.90
CA LYS A 554 21.75 33.21 -8.49
C LYS A 554 22.35 32.41 -9.67
N ASP A 555 22.31 31.08 -9.62
CA ASP A 555 22.95 30.21 -10.61
C ASP A 555 22.00 29.14 -11.22
N CYS A 556 20.77 29.01 -10.71
CA CYS A 556 19.79 28.06 -11.21
C CYS A 556 18.35 28.53 -10.93
N LYS A 557 17.38 27.94 -11.62
CA LYS A 557 15.95 28.07 -11.30
C LYS A 557 15.47 26.89 -10.46
N LYS A 558 14.39 27.12 -9.74
CA LYS A 558 13.62 26.13 -8.99
C LYS A 558 12.17 26.21 -9.48
N ALA A 559 11.49 25.08 -9.60
CA ALA A 559 10.07 25.03 -9.94
C ALA A 559 9.29 24.31 -8.84
N ILE A 560 8.10 24.81 -8.52
CA ILE A 560 7.10 24.10 -7.74
C ILE A 560 5.94 23.75 -8.66
N ILE A 561 5.59 22.47 -8.74
CA ILE A 561 4.56 21.98 -9.66
C ILE A 561 3.45 21.27 -8.87
N GLU A 562 2.21 21.74 -9.03
CA GLU A 562 1.00 21.10 -8.49
C GLU A 562 0.33 20.29 -9.59
N PHE A 563 0.14 18.98 -9.38
CA PHE A 563 -0.56 18.08 -10.30
C PHE A 563 -2.04 17.91 -9.93
N SER A 564 -2.82 17.36 -10.87
CA SER A 564 -4.24 17.05 -10.65
C SER A 564 -4.49 15.84 -9.76
N ASN A 565 -3.51 14.93 -9.67
CA ASN A 565 -3.62 13.66 -8.96
C ASN A 565 -2.26 13.22 -8.38
N GLN A 566 -2.28 12.26 -7.44
CA GLN A 566 -1.10 11.82 -6.71
C GLN A 566 -0.22 10.85 -7.53
N GLN A 567 -0.80 10.13 -8.50
CA GLN A 567 -0.04 9.25 -9.41
C GLN A 567 0.95 10.07 -10.25
N SER A 568 0.57 11.27 -10.66
CA SER A 568 1.44 12.20 -11.38
C SER A 568 2.63 12.69 -10.56
N VAL A 569 2.46 12.84 -9.24
CA VAL A 569 3.58 13.13 -8.32
C VAL A 569 4.57 11.98 -8.30
N PHE A 570 4.09 10.73 -8.18
CA PHE A 570 4.97 9.56 -8.23
C PHE A 570 5.69 9.40 -9.57
N ALA A 571 4.99 9.61 -10.69
CA ALA A 571 5.59 9.60 -12.01
C ALA A 571 6.68 10.68 -12.18
N ALA A 572 6.46 11.86 -11.62
CA ALA A 572 7.44 12.95 -11.67
C ALA A 572 8.67 12.68 -10.77
N LEU A 573 8.50 12.00 -9.63
CA LEU A 573 9.63 11.59 -8.77
C LEU A 573 10.60 10.63 -9.48
N ILE A 574 10.11 9.80 -10.41
CA ILE A 574 10.95 8.91 -11.24
C ILE A 574 11.87 9.70 -12.19
N LYS A 575 11.57 10.99 -12.43
CA LYS A 575 12.43 11.89 -13.23
C LYS A 575 13.54 12.56 -12.43
N ASN A 576 13.71 12.21 -11.15
CA ASN A 576 14.86 12.66 -10.37
C ASN A 576 16.19 12.26 -11.06
N HIS A 577 17.18 13.14 -11.05
CA HIS A 577 18.48 12.98 -11.73
C HIS A 577 18.45 12.92 -13.27
N LYS A 578 17.32 13.26 -13.91
CA LYS A 578 17.29 13.46 -15.37
C LYS A 578 17.94 14.80 -15.73
N LYS A 579 18.40 14.94 -16.98
CA LYS A 579 19.04 16.16 -17.46
C LYS A 579 18.06 17.03 -18.25
N ILE A 580 17.99 18.31 -17.93
CA ILE A 580 17.32 19.34 -18.73
C ILE A 580 18.36 20.36 -19.17
N GLN A 581 18.56 20.51 -20.49
CA GLN A 581 19.55 21.42 -21.09
C GLN A 581 20.96 21.31 -20.45
N GLY A 582 21.39 20.10 -20.10
CA GLY A 582 22.71 19.83 -19.51
C GLY A 582 22.77 19.84 -17.99
N ASN A 583 21.79 20.43 -17.29
CA ASN A 583 21.71 20.40 -15.84
C ASN A 583 20.97 19.14 -15.35
N GLU A 584 21.57 18.44 -14.40
CA GLU A 584 20.92 17.32 -13.69
C GLU A 584 19.95 17.88 -12.65
N ILE A 585 18.66 17.59 -12.81
CA ILE A 585 17.60 18.13 -11.95
C ILE A 585 17.34 17.23 -10.75
N GLU A 586 16.96 17.83 -9.63
CA GLU A 586 16.53 17.11 -8.42
C GLU A 586 15.01 17.26 -8.28
N VAL A 587 14.27 16.16 -8.24
CA VAL A 587 12.80 16.15 -8.08
C VAL A 587 12.44 15.54 -6.74
N THR A 588 11.79 16.32 -5.88
CA THR A 588 11.41 15.90 -4.52
C THR A 588 9.95 16.26 -4.24
N LYS A 589 9.31 15.56 -3.28
CA LYS A 589 7.96 15.94 -2.83
C LYS A 589 8.06 17.20 -1.97
N LEU A 590 7.13 18.12 -2.12
CA LEU A 590 7.04 19.27 -1.22
C LEU A 590 6.53 18.79 0.15
N GLN A 591 7.30 19.01 1.21
CA GLN A 591 6.95 18.57 2.56
C GLN A 591 7.13 19.70 3.57
N GLU A 592 6.09 19.94 4.38
CA GLU A 592 6.13 20.85 5.53
C GLU A 592 6.50 22.31 5.19
N ASN A 593 6.15 22.77 3.98
CA ASN A 593 6.43 24.14 3.53
C ASN A 593 5.19 25.05 3.63
N ILE A 594 3.99 24.49 3.76
CA ILE A 594 2.74 25.24 3.82
C ILE A 594 2.26 25.35 5.28
N LEU A 595 2.06 26.59 5.74
CA LEU A 595 1.43 26.91 7.02
C LEU A 595 -0.06 27.14 6.86
N PHE A 596 -0.83 26.64 7.81
CA PHE A 596 -2.15 27.14 8.13
C PHE A 596 -1.99 28.24 9.20
N ILE A 597 -2.39 29.46 8.85
CA ILE A 597 -2.34 30.62 9.74
C ILE A 597 -3.77 31.01 10.07
N ASN A 598 -4.09 31.09 11.36
CA ASN A 598 -5.42 31.41 11.86
C ASN A 598 -5.34 32.43 13.01
N ASN A 599 -6.44 33.16 13.22
CA ASN A 599 -6.58 34.24 14.19
C ASN A 599 -5.60 35.42 14.01
N TYR A 600 -5.14 35.73 12.80
CA TYR A 600 -4.39 36.98 12.55
C TYR A 600 -5.28 38.23 12.76
N PRO A 601 -4.71 39.42 13.01
CA PRO A 601 -5.47 40.65 13.25
C PRO A 601 -6.48 40.97 12.14
N ASN A 602 -7.65 41.51 12.48
CA ASN A 602 -8.73 41.70 11.50
C ASN A 602 -8.42 42.68 10.36
N ASP A 603 -7.51 43.61 10.65
CA ASP A 603 -6.99 44.63 9.74
C ASP A 603 -5.93 44.07 8.79
N PHE A 604 -5.37 42.88 9.06
CA PHE A 604 -4.32 42.31 8.22
C PHE A 604 -4.90 41.85 6.89
N ASN A 605 -4.34 42.38 5.81
CA ASN A 605 -4.51 41.91 4.45
C ASN A 605 -3.35 40.99 4.04
N GLU A 606 -3.28 40.63 2.75
CA GLU A 606 -2.21 39.81 2.20
C GLU A 606 -0.82 40.44 2.40
N ASP A 607 -0.69 41.75 2.16
CA ASP A 607 0.57 42.47 2.28
C ASP A 607 1.05 42.56 3.73
N ASP A 608 0.13 42.74 4.68
CA ASP A 608 0.46 42.76 6.11
C ASP A 608 0.97 41.39 6.58
N LEU A 609 0.30 40.30 6.17
CA LEU A 609 0.74 38.94 6.46
C LEU A 609 2.07 38.62 5.78
N LYS A 610 2.26 39.08 4.54
CA LYS A 610 3.53 38.93 3.82
C LYS A 610 4.66 39.66 4.54
N SER A 611 4.44 40.91 4.94
CA SER A 611 5.41 41.70 5.71
C SER A 611 5.77 41.01 7.02
N GLU A 612 4.77 40.54 7.76
CA GLU A 612 4.94 39.94 9.09
C GLU A 612 5.68 38.59 9.04
N PHE A 613 5.45 37.78 8.02
CA PHE A 613 6.06 36.45 7.88
C PHE A 613 7.34 36.43 7.04
N SER A 614 7.59 37.44 6.21
CA SER A 614 8.80 37.54 5.37
C SER A 614 10.11 37.57 6.16
N LYS A 615 10.05 37.95 7.44
CA LYS A 615 11.20 37.97 8.36
C LYS A 615 11.75 36.58 8.71
N PHE A 616 10.97 35.52 8.53
CA PHE A 616 11.44 34.15 8.77
C PHE A 616 12.08 33.52 7.54
N GLY A 617 11.64 33.95 6.35
CA GLY A 617 12.12 33.43 5.08
C GLY A 617 11.31 33.92 3.87
N PRO A 618 11.77 33.64 2.65
CA PRO A 618 11.07 34.01 1.42
C PRO A 618 9.74 33.26 1.27
N ILE A 619 8.68 34.02 0.96
CA ILE A 619 7.31 33.53 0.80
C ILE A 619 7.00 33.33 -0.68
N ILE A 620 6.43 32.17 -1.02
CA ILE A 620 6.06 31.79 -2.39
C ILE A 620 4.62 32.19 -2.73
N ASP A 621 3.66 31.84 -1.88
CA ASP A 621 2.23 32.08 -2.11
C ASP A 621 1.51 32.32 -0.78
N ILE A 622 0.48 33.19 -0.80
CA ILE A 622 -0.46 33.38 0.31
C ILE A 622 -1.88 33.25 -0.23
N ARG A 623 -2.63 32.29 0.31
CA ARG A 623 -3.96 31.96 -0.18
C ARG A 623 -5.04 32.16 0.86
N PHE A 624 -6.06 32.92 0.48
CA PHE A 624 -7.28 33.13 1.25
C PHE A 624 -8.44 32.30 0.67
N PRO A 625 -9.03 31.36 1.42
CA PRO A 625 -10.22 30.65 0.97
C PRO A 625 -11.43 31.57 0.78
N ARG A 626 -12.21 31.38 -0.29
CA ARG A 626 -13.41 32.17 -0.61
C ARG A 626 -14.42 32.13 0.54
N GLN A 627 -14.91 33.30 0.97
CA GLN A 627 -15.82 33.46 2.12
C GLN A 627 -17.24 33.80 1.64
N ARG A 628 -18.27 33.09 2.12
CA ARG A 628 -19.67 33.22 1.66
C ARG A 628 -20.49 34.33 2.35
N GLN A 629 -19.98 35.04 3.37
CA GLN A 629 -20.74 36.09 4.08
C GLN A 629 -19.83 37.25 4.54
N GLN A 630 -20.27 38.50 4.36
CA GLN A 630 -19.54 39.72 4.74
C GLN A 630 -19.52 39.99 6.26
N GLN A 631 -20.43 39.41 7.05
CA GLN A 631 -20.61 39.77 8.47
C GLN A 631 -19.60 39.14 9.44
N ASN A 632 -18.79 38.17 9.02
CA ASN A 632 -17.73 37.59 9.85
C ASN A 632 -16.58 37.11 8.96
N LYS A 633 -15.61 37.99 8.67
CA LYS A 633 -14.37 37.61 7.96
C LYS A 633 -13.69 36.49 8.75
N LYS A 634 -13.55 35.31 8.14
CA LYS A 634 -12.81 34.21 8.76
C LYS A 634 -11.32 34.56 8.71
N ARG A 635 -10.66 34.65 9.86
CA ARG A 635 -9.25 35.10 10.00
C ARG A 635 -8.28 33.94 9.78
N PHE A 636 -8.33 33.28 8.62
CA PHE A 636 -7.35 32.24 8.29
C PHE A 636 -6.90 32.29 6.83
N CYS A 637 -5.67 31.86 6.59
CA CYS A 637 -5.05 31.75 5.28
C CYS A 637 -4.06 30.59 5.27
N TYR A 638 -3.58 30.25 4.07
CA TYR A 638 -2.46 29.34 3.89
C TYR A 638 -1.28 30.13 3.36
N LEU A 639 -0.10 29.93 3.92
CA LEU A 639 1.13 30.61 3.51
C LEU A 639 2.19 29.58 3.21
N GLN A 640 2.79 29.66 2.02
CA GLN A 640 3.84 28.74 1.59
C GLN A 640 5.21 29.42 1.66
N PHE A 641 6.12 28.85 2.44
CA PHE A 641 7.53 29.24 2.46
C PHE A 641 8.31 28.50 1.38
N GLU A 642 9.46 29.07 0.99
CA GLU A 642 10.41 28.38 0.12
C GLU A 642 11.12 27.21 0.80
N PHE A 643 11.33 27.29 2.12
CA PHE A 643 12.02 26.30 2.93
C PHE A 643 11.19 25.87 4.14
N SER A 644 11.12 24.56 4.40
CA SER A 644 10.41 24.00 5.57
C SER A 644 10.91 24.57 6.90
N ASN A 645 12.22 24.78 7.05
CA ASN A 645 12.81 25.35 8.26
C ASN A 645 12.24 26.75 8.59
N ASP A 646 11.87 27.54 7.59
CA ASP A 646 11.33 28.87 7.81
C ASP A 646 9.86 28.80 8.26
N ALA A 647 9.11 27.81 7.76
CA ALA A 647 7.79 27.47 8.27
C ALA A 647 7.85 27.04 9.75
N GLN A 648 8.83 26.21 10.13
CA GLN A 648 9.02 25.80 11.53
C GLN A 648 9.39 26.97 12.46
N LYS A 649 10.30 27.87 12.03
CA LYS A 649 10.62 29.11 12.80
C LYS A 649 9.38 29.98 13.00
N ALA A 650 8.58 30.16 11.95
CA ALA A 650 7.35 30.95 12.02
C ALA A 650 6.33 30.34 12.99
N ILE A 651 6.21 29.00 13.05
CA ILE A 651 5.37 28.31 14.04
C ILE A 651 5.89 28.58 15.46
N LEU A 652 7.19 28.42 15.71
CA LEU A 652 7.78 28.61 17.03
C LEU A 652 7.56 30.03 17.57
N GLU A 653 7.63 31.04 16.70
CA GLU A 653 7.45 32.44 17.08
C GLU A 653 5.98 32.83 17.24
N TYR A 654 5.11 32.40 16.31
CA TYR A 654 3.73 32.88 16.26
C TYR A 654 2.72 31.97 16.94
N ASN A 655 2.88 30.66 16.92
CA ASN A 655 1.84 29.77 17.44
C ASN A 655 1.64 29.97 18.95
N GLY A 656 0.44 30.38 19.35
CA GLY A 656 0.10 30.68 20.75
C GLY A 656 0.44 32.10 21.23
N LYS A 657 1.11 32.93 20.41
CA LYS A 657 1.48 34.32 20.75
C LYS A 657 0.22 35.18 20.89
N GLU A 658 0.14 35.93 21.98
CA GLU A 658 -1.05 36.72 22.32
C GLU A 658 -0.94 38.15 21.77
N TYR A 659 -2.03 38.72 21.27
CA TYR A 659 -2.11 40.13 20.86
C TYR A 659 -3.47 40.73 21.23
N ILE A 660 -3.55 42.06 21.33
CA ILE A 660 -4.81 42.79 21.50
C ILE A 660 -5.21 43.36 20.14
N ASP A 661 -6.37 42.93 19.64
CA ASP A 661 -6.92 43.38 18.36
C ASP A 661 -7.46 44.80 18.52
N LYS A 662 -6.94 45.75 17.72
CA LYS A 662 -7.24 47.18 17.86
C LYS A 662 -8.70 47.54 17.57
N GLN A 663 -9.39 46.75 16.74
CA GLN A 663 -10.77 47.03 16.35
C GLN A 663 -11.78 46.50 17.37
N SER A 664 -11.51 45.34 17.97
CA SER A 664 -12.40 44.73 18.96
C SER A 664 -11.98 44.99 20.41
N ASN A 665 -10.77 45.49 20.65
CA ASN A 665 -10.10 45.62 21.95
C ASN A 665 -10.09 44.30 22.75
N ARG A 666 -10.05 43.17 22.03
CA ARG A 666 -10.04 41.81 22.59
C ARG A 666 -8.69 41.17 22.41
N LYS A 667 -8.36 40.25 23.33
CA LYS A 667 -7.13 39.49 23.30
C LYS A 667 -7.29 38.22 22.47
N TYR A 668 -6.44 38.02 21.47
CA TYR A 668 -6.41 36.86 20.60
C TYR A 668 -5.07 36.13 20.71
N LYS A 669 -5.05 34.87 20.27
CA LYS A 669 -3.83 34.09 20.09
C LYS A 669 -3.71 33.68 18.64
N TRP A 670 -2.54 33.89 18.07
CA TRP A 670 -2.17 33.32 16.79
C TRP A 670 -2.22 31.79 16.85
N ASP A 671 -2.76 31.16 15.81
CA ASP A 671 -2.79 29.71 15.63
C ASP A 671 -2.09 29.40 14.31
N VAL A 672 -0.81 29.01 14.40
CA VAL A 672 0.07 28.82 13.24
C VAL A 672 0.63 27.41 13.30
N LYS A 673 0.35 26.61 12.27
CA LYS A 673 0.71 25.18 12.23
C LYS A 673 1.06 24.76 10.82
N ILE A 674 1.76 23.63 10.67
CA ILE A 674 1.91 22.98 9.37
C ILE A 674 0.53 22.59 8.85
N SER A 675 0.27 22.90 7.58
CA SER A 675 -1.00 22.63 6.92
C SER A 675 -1.17 21.13 6.75
N ARG A 676 -2.05 20.52 7.55
CA ARG A 676 -2.48 19.13 7.40
C ARG A 676 -3.99 19.06 7.18
N PRO A 677 -4.50 19.29 5.96
CA PRO A 677 -5.94 19.35 5.68
C PRO A 677 -6.68 18.04 6.00
N LYS A 678 -5.97 16.91 6.02
CA LYS A 678 -6.49 15.58 6.39
C LYS A 678 -6.66 15.41 7.91
N GLU A 679 -5.92 16.17 8.74
CA GLU A 679 -6.11 16.22 10.20
C GLU A 679 -7.15 17.28 10.59
N ARG A 680 -8.39 17.16 10.09
CA ARG A 680 -9.50 18.05 10.52
C ARG A 680 -9.76 17.84 12.02
N ARG A 681 -9.19 18.70 12.87
CA ARG A 681 -9.57 18.80 14.29
C ARG A 681 -10.81 19.68 14.44
N GLU A 682 -11.67 19.38 15.41
CA GLU A 682 -12.78 20.28 15.77
C GLU A 682 -12.21 21.69 16.04
N ARG A 683 -12.77 22.70 15.35
CA ARG A 683 -12.32 24.09 15.48
C ARG A 683 -12.60 24.57 16.90
N GLU A 684 -11.57 24.82 17.69
CA GLU A 684 -11.74 25.56 18.94
C GLU A 684 -12.17 27.01 18.57
N PRO A 685 -13.31 27.51 19.07
CA PRO A 685 -13.60 28.94 18.98
C PRO A 685 -12.44 29.72 19.65
N PRO A 686 -12.19 30.99 19.26
CA PRO A 686 -11.18 31.80 19.92
C PRO A 686 -11.42 31.75 21.44
N LYS A 687 -10.46 31.22 22.19
CA LYS A 687 -10.59 30.98 23.63
C LYS A 687 -10.82 32.31 24.36
N GLU A 688 -12.09 32.63 24.60
CA GLU A 688 -12.54 33.69 25.51
C GLU A 688 -12.12 33.30 26.93
N LYS A 689 -11.29 34.12 27.57
CA LYS A 689 -11.23 34.14 29.04
C LYS A 689 -12.29 35.13 29.51
N ASP A 690 -13.50 34.61 29.77
CA ASP A 690 -14.49 35.35 30.52
C ASP A 690 -13.93 35.67 31.91
N SER A 691 -13.80 36.96 32.18
CA SER A 691 -13.50 37.51 33.49
C SER A 691 -14.74 38.23 34.00
N LYS A 692 -15.58 37.50 34.75
CA LYS A 692 -16.31 38.00 35.93
C LYS A 692 -17.20 36.89 36.55
N PRO A 693 -17.20 36.72 37.89
CA PRO A 693 -18.08 35.79 38.59
C PRO A 693 -19.37 36.49 39.05
N LYS A 694 -20.46 35.73 39.26
CA LYS A 694 -21.54 35.92 40.26
C LYS A 694 -22.73 34.97 39.97
N PRO A 695 -23.61 34.67 40.95
CA PRO A 695 -23.39 34.23 42.33
C PRO A 695 -24.19 32.95 42.68
N HIS A 696 -23.90 32.36 43.84
CA HIS A 696 -24.60 31.22 44.46
C HIS A 696 -26.12 31.43 44.63
N VAL A 697 -26.93 30.40 44.31
CA VAL A 697 -28.16 30.03 45.05
C VAL A 697 -28.38 28.50 45.03
N LYS A 698 -28.94 28.01 46.14
CA LYS A 698 -29.02 26.66 46.72
C LYS A 698 -29.78 25.59 45.94
N LEU A 699 -29.39 24.33 46.18
CA LEU A 699 -30.17 23.11 45.93
C LEU A 699 -31.46 23.08 46.77
N THR A 700 -32.57 22.69 46.15
CA THR A 700 -33.61 21.85 46.79
C THR A 700 -34.38 21.02 45.75
N SER A 701 -34.26 19.70 45.91
CA SER A 701 -35.21 18.59 45.69
C SER A 701 -36.37 18.69 44.68
N MET A 702 -36.42 17.68 43.81
CA MET A 702 -37.60 17.23 43.07
C MET A 702 -38.70 16.66 43.99
N VAL A 703 -39.97 17.02 43.73
CA VAL A 703 -41.14 16.12 43.85
C VAL A 703 -42.07 16.42 42.67
N PRO A 704 -42.59 15.42 41.95
CA PRO A 704 -43.52 15.62 40.84
C PRO A 704 -44.96 15.48 41.33
N ASN A 705 -45.89 16.31 40.83
CA ASN A 705 -47.24 15.82 40.60
C ASN A 705 -48.07 16.67 39.63
N ASN A 706 -48.84 15.91 38.85
CA ASN A 706 -49.90 16.29 37.94
C ASN A 706 -50.87 17.34 38.51
N ILE A 707 -51.50 18.13 37.63
CA ILE A 707 -52.97 18.17 37.42
C ILE A 707 -53.36 19.25 36.40
N LYS A 708 -53.92 18.79 35.28
CA LYS A 708 -55.07 19.32 34.53
C LYS A 708 -55.69 20.65 35.03
N ARG A 709 -55.82 21.66 34.16
CA ARG A 709 -57.06 22.05 33.42
C ARG A 709 -57.08 23.53 32.99
N ARG A 710 -57.53 23.70 31.74
CA ARG A 710 -58.46 24.73 31.21
C ARG A 710 -58.01 26.20 31.12
N LYS A 711 -57.90 26.61 29.85
CA LYS A 711 -58.69 27.66 29.18
C LYS A 711 -59.02 28.93 30.00
N GLN A 712 -58.45 30.04 29.57
CA GLN A 712 -59.11 31.33 29.23
C GLN A 712 -58.00 32.19 28.57
N LEU A 713 -58.01 32.39 27.24
CA LEU A 713 -58.64 33.54 26.56
C LEU A 713 -58.58 34.82 27.40
N ASN A 714 -57.70 35.76 27.03
CA ASN A 714 -58.12 37.07 26.57
C ASN A 714 -56.94 37.93 26.07
N ILE A 715 -57.19 38.49 24.88
CA ILE A 715 -56.58 39.63 24.17
C ILE A 715 -55.23 39.38 23.52
#